data_AF-A0A9Q1QQW2-F1
#
_entry.id   AF-A0A9Q1QQW2-F1
#
_cell.length_a   1.000
_cell.length_b   1.000
_cell.length_c   1.000
_cell.angle_alpha   90.00
_cell.angle_beta   90.00
_cell.angle_gamma   90.00
#
_symmetry.space_group_name_H-M   'P 1'
#
loop_
_entity.id
_entity.type
_entity.pdbx_description
1 polymer ?
#
loop_
_entity_poly.entity_id
_entity_poly.type
_entity_poly.pdbx_seq_one_letter_code
_entity_poly.pdbx_strand_id
1 'polypeptide(L)'
;MGDGEKAQKPPHVLVLPYPYQGHINPMLQFSKRLAFKGIKPTLVTTVYLSKSMHTRPVSPAHHSPPIQIRTISDGYDKGGSGEAESTPAYLASLRANGSRTLAQLIRTLSEGGDPVTAVIYDGFFPWALDVAKQFGLAGVLFFTQSCAVNSVYYHVQRGLIQLPLLGPGPKRVSVPGVPDLEPWEAPSFVHKYGSNPFWFEVVLEQFSNIDQADWVLCNIFHEMEKEVVDWMSRKWRVRTIGPTVPSYYLDKRLEDDQDYTLHMFKPNTALCKTWLDSTPKGSVIYVSFGSASDPPQEQFEEMARGLIATQHKFLWVVRESHRSCLPQGFVDEITHSKQGLVVGWASQLEVLAHEASGCFVTHCGFNSVLEVLSLGVPIVGVPLWTDQGTNAKYLEDVWGVGVRARADEEGIVRREEVVKCVREVMEGEKREETMKNVNKWKKLAKDAIDEGGSSDRNIDEFEGKKAQEAHVVVVPYPAQGHINPMLQFAKRLASRGVKSSLATTVFISESIPAQFGPLIRVRAISDGYDEGGFGQAESTPAYLASLRVHGSRTLAQLVKTLGEEGDPITAVMYDGFLPWALDVAKQFGLVGVLFFTQSCAVNCIYYHIQRGLIQIPLSGPRPKTISVPGVPELQPWEAPSFIHKYGSYPFWFDTILDQFSNIDQADWVLCNVFYEMEKEVVHWMAKLWRVRTIGPTVPSYYLDKRLEDDRDYSLQLFKPNMALCQDWLSIKPAGSVIYVSFGSMADLSEEQYEELASGLKGTNHNFLWVVRESEQPKLPKGFIDEACGSGLVVSWASQLEVLAHESTGCFVSHCGFNSALEALCLGVPMVAMPQWTDQMTNAKLVEDVWGVGIRARVDKEEVVRREEVVRCVREVMEGKKGEEIRENVSKWKKLAKEAIDEGGSSDKNIQEFLASLMK
;
A
#
# COMPACT_ATOMS: atom_id res chain seq x y z
N MET A 1 14.40 -12.71 -48.75
CA MET A 1 15.02 -11.39 -48.48
C MET A 1 14.59 -11.03 -47.08
N GLY A 2 15.50 -11.13 -46.11
CA GLY A 2 15.19 -10.89 -44.71
C GLY A 2 15.29 -9.40 -44.40
N ASP A 3 14.21 -8.84 -43.86
CA ASP A 3 14.26 -7.56 -43.17
C ASP A 3 15.09 -7.75 -41.91
N GLY A 4 16.34 -7.26 -41.94
CA GLY A 4 17.16 -7.18 -40.75
C GLY A 4 16.58 -6.12 -39.81
N GLU A 5 16.08 -6.55 -38.66
CA GLU A 5 15.82 -5.69 -37.51
C GLU A 5 17.10 -4.87 -37.23
N LYS A 6 17.08 -3.58 -37.56
CA LYS A 6 18.10 -2.64 -37.09
C LYS A 6 17.96 -2.56 -35.57
N ALA A 7 18.89 -3.15 -34.83
CA ALA A 7 18.98 -2.99 -33.39
C ALA A 7 18.92 -1.48 -33.03
N GLN A 8 17.88 -1.09 -32.30
CA GLN A 8 17.67 0.29 -31.87
C GLN A 8 18.78 0.67 -30.88
N LYS A 9 19.49 1.77 -31.13
CA LYS A 9 20.53 2.25 -30.22
C LYS A 9 19.91 2.65 -28.87
N PRO A 10 20.57 2.38 -27.73
CA PRO A 10 20.05 2.74 -26.41
C PRO A 10 19.89 4.27 -26.30
N PRO A 11 18.84 4.79 -25.63
CA PRO A 11 18.69 6.22 -25.36
C PRO A 11 19.91 6.76 -24.61
N HIS A 12 20.45 7.91 -25.05
CA HIS A 12 21.62 8.53 -24.43
C HIS A 12 21.21 9.74 -23.60
N VAL A 13 21.48 9.73 -22.31
CA VAL A 13 21.13 10.84 -21.40
C VAL A 13 22.38 11.49 -20.82
N LEU A 14 22.38 12.82 -20.72
CA LEU A 14 23.37 13.57 -19.95
C LEU A 14 22.88 13.76 -18.53
N VAL A 15 23.75 13.51 -17.54
CA VAL A 15 23.43 13.65 -16.11
C VAL A 15 24.34 14.73 -15.52
N LEU A 16 23.77 15.87 -15.14
CA LEU A 16 24.48 17.08 -14.70
C LEU A 16 24.21 17.37 -13.21
N PRO A 17 24.99 16.78 -12.29
CA PRO A 17 24.92 17.09 -10.87
C PRO A 17 25.51 18.46 -10.53
N TYR A 18 25.02 19.07 -9.45
CA TYR A 18 25.70 20.20 -8.81
C TYR A 18 27.11 19.74 -8.32
N PRO A 19 28.17 20.57 -8.42
CA PRO A 19 29.58 20.20 -8.20
C PRO A 19 29.96 19.97 -6.73
N TYR A 20 29.11 19.27 -5.97
CA TYR A 20 29.34 18.86 -4.58
C TYR A 20 29.06 17.37 -4.43
N GLN A 21 29.80 16.70 -3.54
CA GLN A 21 29.70 15.26 -3.34
C GLN A 21 28.28 14.79 -2.97
N GLY A 22 27.53 15.58 -2.21
CA GLY A 22 26.12 15.31 -1.89
C GLY A 22 25.19 15.32 -3.11
N HIS A 23 25.57 15.88 -4.24
CA HIS A 23 24.73 15.90 -5.44
C HIS A 23 25.24 14.90 -6.48
N ILE A 24 26.57 14.78 -6.61
CA ILE A 24 27.22 13.83 -7.51
C ILE A 24 26.88 12.38 -7.13
N ASN A 25 26.95 12.02 -5.85
CA ASN A 25 26.71 10.66 -5.37
C ASN A 25 25.34 10.10 -5.77
N PRO A 26 24.20 10.74 -5.42
CA PRO A 26 22.88 10.21 -5.75
C PRO A 26 22.64 10.15 -7.27
N MET A 27 23.08 11.16 -8.02
CA MET A 27 22.89 11.18 -9.48
C MET A 27 23.79 10.19 -10.22
N LEU A 28 24.99 9.91 -9.71
CA LEU A 28 25.85 8.83 -10.22
C LEU A 28 25.23 7.46 -9.95
N GLN A 29 24.69 7.23 -8.75
CA GLN A 29 24.02 5.96 -8.45
C GLN A 29 22.76 5.76 -9.29
N PHE A 30 21.99 6.82 -9.50
CA PHE A 30 20.89 6.79 -10.45
C PHE A 30 21.37 6.45 -11.87
N SER A 31 22.50 7.03 -12.31
CA SER A 31 23.10 6.71 -13.60
C SER A 31 23.45 5.22 -13.72
N LYS A 32 24.03 4.59 -12.68
CA LYS A 32 24.32 3.14 -12.70
C LYS A 32 23.05 2.30 -12.91
N ARG A 33 21.92 2.71 -12.31
CA ARG A 33 20.63 2.04 -12.50
C ARG A 33 20.06 2.22 -13.91
N LEU A 34 20.14 3.43 -14.46
CA LEU A 34 19.79 3.67 -15.86
C LEU A 34 20.62 2.80 -16.81
N ALA A 35 21.92 2.69 -16.55
CA ALA A 35 22.83 1.84 -17.31
C ALA A 35 22.44 0.36 -17.24
N PHE A 36 22.09 -0.14 -16.05
CA PHE A 36 21.61 -1.50 -15.85
C PHE A 36 20.32 -1.79 -16.61
N LYS A 37 19.42 -0.80 -16.72
CA LYS A 37 18.13 -0.94 -17.37
C LYS A 37 18.15 -0.67 -18.90
N GLY A 38 19.32 -0.32 -19.44
CA GLY A 38 19.57 -0.24 -20.89
C GLY A 38 19.63 1.18 -21.47
N ILE A 39 19.53 2.21 -20.63
CA ILE A 39 19.81 3.61 -21.00
C ILE A 39 21.32 3.85 -20.92
N LYS A 40 21.87 4.66 -21.82
CA LYS A 40 23.27 5.07 -21.79
C LYS A 40 23.39 6.42 -21.06
N PRO A 41 23.81 6.48 -19.79
CA PRO A 41 24.10 7.73 -19.11
C PRO A 41 25.53 8.21 -19.37
N THR A 42 25.69 9.53 -19.48
CA THR A 42 26.97 10.23 -19.43
C THR A 42 26.93 11.25 -18.30
N LEU A 43 27.76 11.08 -17.28
CA LEU A 43 27.88 12.03 -16.18
C LEU A 43 28.67 13.25 -16.66
N VAL A 44 28.13 14.44 -16.43
CA VAL A 44 28.74 15.71 -16.81
C VAL A 44 29.22 16.43 -15.55
N THR A 45 30.49 16.80 -15.50
CA THR A 45 31.09 17.54 -14.37
C THR A 45 31.94 18.70 -14.86
N THR A 46 32.49 19.53 -13.97
CA THR A 46 33.37 20.63 -14.36
C THR A 46 34.78 20.11 -14.68
N VAL A 47 35.52 20.83 -15.53
CA VAL A 47 36.91 20.46 -15.89
C VAL A 47 37.78 20.31 -14.64
N TYR A 48 37.68 21.24 -13.69
CA TYR A 48 38.45 21.17 -12.45
C TYR A 48 38.11 19.94 -11.61
N LEU A 49 36.82 19.64 -11.42
CA LEU A 49 36.39 18.47 -10.65
C LEU A 49 36.86 17.16 -11.27
N SER A 50 36.78 17.03 -12.60
CA SER A 50 37.25 15.83 -13.30
C SER A 50 38.73 15.50 -13.04
N LYS A 51 39.56 16.51 -12.78
CA LYS A 51 41.00 16.37 -12.49
C LYS A 51 41.30 16.13 -11.00
N SER A 52 40.44 16.61 -10.11
CA SER A 52 40.65 16.60 -8.65
C SER A 52 39.96 15.43 -7.94
N MET A 53 38.96 14.80 -8.57
CA MET A 53 38.29 13.63 -8.02
C MET A 53 39.20 12.40 -8.00
N HIS A 54 39.20 11.70 -6.87
CA HIS A 54 39.90 10.43 -6.72
C HIS A 54 38.97 9.30 -7.16
N THR A 55 39.41 8.51 -8.15
CA THR A 55 38.75 7.28 -8.55
C THR A 55 39.46 6.09 -7.90
N ARG A 56 38.68 5.13 -7.41
CA ARG A 56 39.22 3.84 -6.97
C ARG A 56 39.58 3.00 -8.22
N PRO A 57 40.72 2.28 -8.26
CA PRO A 57 41.03 1.39 -9.38
C PRO A 57 39.94 0.32 -9.51
N VAL A 58 39.29 0.29 -10.67
CA VAL A 58 38.24 -0.66 -11.05
C VAL A 58 38.89 -2.02 -11.29
N SER A 59 38.43 -3.06 -10.60
CA SER A 59 38.94 -4.44 -10.79
C SER A 59 38.52 -4.99 -12.18
N PRO A 60 39.35 -5.76 -12.91
CA PRO A 60 39.00 -6.29 -14.23
C PRO A 60 37.76 -7.20 -14.27
N ALA A 61 37.22 -7.60 -13.12
CA ALA A 61 36.09 -8.51 -12.97
C ALA A 61 34.70 -7.83 -12.91
N HIS A 62 34.61 -6.50 -13.06
CA HIS A 62 33.36 -5.77 -12.85
C HIS A 62 32.25 -6.08 -13.87
N HIS A 63 31.05 -6.36 -13.36
CA HIS A 63 29.84 -6.59 -14.16
C HIS A 63 29.00 -5.31 -14.45
N SER A 64 29.28 -4.19 -13.77
CA SER A 64 28.56 -2.92 -13.97
C SER A 64 29.01 -2.18 -15.25
N PRO A 65 28.09 -1.60 -16.05
CA PRO A 65 28.48 -0.82 -17.22
C PRO A 65 29.30 0.43 -16.81
N PRO A 66 30.43 0.72 -17.48
CA PRO A 66 31.21 1.91 -17.16
C PRO A 66 30.44 3.19 -17.50
N ILE A 67 30.22 4.06 -16.50
CA ILE A 67 29.61 5.38 -16.70
C ILE A 67 30.64 6.33 -17.32
N GLN A 68 30.34 6.88 -18.49
CA GLN A 68 31.23 7.85 -19.13
C GLN A 68 31.17 9.19 -18.41
N ILE A 69 32.33 9.81 -18.22
CA ILE A 69 32.43 11.18 -17.68
C ILE A 69 32.81 12.13 -18.81
N ARG A 70 32.05 13.22 -18.93
CA ARG A 70 32.34 14.35 -19.81
C ARG A 70 32.43 15.64 -18.99
N THR A 71 33.09 16.64 -19.55
CA THR A 71 33.38 17.89 -18.85
C THR A 71 32.74 19.08 -19.54
N ILE A 72 32.25 20.02 -18.73
CA ILE A 72 31.91 21.39 -19.12
C ILE A 72 32.82 22.38 -18.40
N SER A 73 32.96 23.58 -18.94
CA SER A 73 33.75 24.64 -18.30
C SER A 73 32.87 25.43 -17.33
N ASP A 74 33.37 25.66 -16.13
CA ASP A 74 32.78 26.58 -15.16
C ASP A 74 33.39 28.00 -15.23
N GLY A 75 34.31 28.21 -16.18
CA GLY A 75 35.10 29.44 -16.34
C GLY A 75 36.34 29.50 -15.43
N TYR A 76 36.53 28.50 -14.56
CA TYR A 76 37.62 28.41 -13.57
C TYR A 76 38.27 27.01 -13.62
N ASP A 77 38.58 26.52 -14.82
CA ASP A 77 38.99 25.14 -15.10
C ASP A 77 40.32 24.68 -14.43
N LYS A 78 41.05 25.60 -13.80
CA LYS A 78 42.35 25.37 -13.15
C LYS A 78 42.22 25.16 -11.63
N GLY A 79 41.40 25.94 -10.94
CA GLY A 79 41.25 25.90 -9.48
C GLY A 79 39.81 25.86 -8.97
N GLY A 80 38.83 25.76 -9.88
CA GLY A 80 37.41 25.68 -9.57
C GLY A 80 36.92 26.91 -8.79
N SER A 81 36.05 26.69 -7.81
CA SER A 81 35.51 27.76 -6.97
C SER A 81 36.55 28.55 -6.20
N GLY A 82 37.77 28.00 -5.99
CA GLY A 82 38.86 28.69 -5.31
C GLY A 82 39.51 29.82 -6.11
N GLU A 83 39.31 29.88 -7.43
CA GLU A 83 39.77 30.98 -8.30
C GLU A 83 38.77 32.13 -8.38
N ALA A 84 37.52 31.89 -7.99
CA ALA A 84 36.48 32.90 -8.06
C ALA A 84 36.62 33.90 -6.91
N GLU A 85 36.33 35.18 -7.18
CA GLU A 85 36.35 36.24 -6.17
C GLU A 85 35.31 36.01 -5.06
N SER A 86 34.24 35.29 -5.37
CA SER A 86 33.16 34.94 -4.44
C SER A 86 32.30 33.79 -4.99
N THR A 87 31.51 33.14 -4.12
CA THR A 87 30.54 32.11 -4.53
C THR A 87 29.51 32.61 -5.56
N PRO A 88 28.94 33.82 -5.43
CA PRO A 88 28.08 34.38 -6.48
C PRO A 88 28.78 34.54 -7.83
N ALA A 89 30.04 35.01 -7.85
CA ALA A 89 30.82 35.14 -9.08
C ALA A 89 31.08 33.77 -9.73
N TYR A 90 31.39 32.76 -8.92
CA TYR A 90 31.54 31.37 -9.38
C TYR A 90 30.25 30.86 -10.05
N LEU A 91 29.10 30.99 -9.39
CA LEU A 91 27.83 30.47 -9.93
C LEU A 91 27.34 31.26 -11.15
N ALA A 92 27.58 32.57 -11.22
CA ALA A 92 27.32 33.37 -12.42
C ALA A 92 28.20 32.92 -13.60
N SER A 93 29.50 32.68 -13.35
CA SER A 93 30.41 32.14 -14.37
C SER A 93 30.00 30.74 -14.80
N LEU A 94 29.64 29.87 -13.86
CA LEU A 94 29.18 28.51 -14.15
C LEU A 94 27.89 28.52 -14.97
N ARG A 95 26.94 29.42 -14.69
CA ARG A 95 25.75 29.58 -15.53
C ARG A 95 26.12 30.01 -16.96
N ALA A 96 26.99 31.02 -17.12
CA ALA A 96 27.34 31.55 -18.43
C ALA A 96 28.21 30.59 -19.27
N ASN A 97 29.26 30.03 -18.66
CA ASN A 97 30.20 29.13 -19.31
C ASN A 97 29.68 27.70 -19.39
N GLY A 98 29.01 27.23 -18.35
CA GLY A 98 28.42 25.89 -18.28
C GLY A 98 27.30 25.72 -19.29
N SER A 99 26.37 26.67 -19.43
CA SER A 99 25.32 26.61 -20.46
C SER A 99 25.90 26.55 -21.88
N ARG A 100 26.87 27.42 -22.18
CA ARG A 100 27.57 27.47 -23.47
C ARG A 100 28.30 26.17 -23.79
N THR A 101 29.04 25.63 -22.83
CA THR A 101 29.85 24.42 -23.03
C THR A 101 29.03 23.13 -22.96
N LEU A 102 27.91 23.12 -22.22
CA LEU A 102 26.92 22.04 -22.28
C LEU A 102 26.26 21.99 -23.66
N ALA A 103 25.85 23.13 -24.22
CA ALA A 103 25.32 23.21 -25.58
C ALA A 103 26.34 22.73 -26.62
N GLN A 104 27.62 23.06 -26.43
CA GLN A 104 28.70 22.55 -27.28
C GLN A 104 28.86 21.03 -27.15
N LEU A 105 28.83 20.49 -25.93
CA LEU A 105 28.92 19.05 -25.68
C LEU A 105 27.78 18.29 -26.38
N ILE A 106 26.53 18.78 -26.27
CA ILE A 106 25.36 18.19 -26.93
C ILE A 106 25.56 18.16 -28.45
N ARG A 107 26.03 19.26 -29.06
CA ARG A 107 26.34 19.31 -30.50
C ARG A 107 27.40 18.29 -30.88
N THR A 108 28.54 18.27 -30.17
CA THR A 108 29.65 17.36 -30.45
C THR A 108 29.24 15.89 -30.35
N LEU A 109 28.42 15.52 -29.36
CA LEU A 109 27.91 14.15 -29.23
C LEU A 109 26.96 13.78 -30.38
N SER A 110 26.07 14.70 -30.75
CA SER A 110 25.14 14.50 -31.89
C SER A 110 25.90 14.35 -33.22
N GLU A 111 26.83 15.25 -33.51
CA GLU A 111 27.71 15.20 -34.69
C GLU A 111 28.59 13.93 -34.72
N GLY A 112 28.97 13.43 -33.54
CA GLY A 112 29.70 12.18 -33.36
C GLY A 112 28.85 10.90 -33.52
N GLY A 113 27.57 11.00 -33.87
CA GLY A 113 26.67 9.86 -34.06
C GLY A 113 26.15 9.23 -32.77
N ASP A 114 26.20 9.99 -31.67
CA ASP A 114 25.79 9.61 -30.32
C ASP A 114 24.77 10.60 -29.74
N PRO A 115 23.63 10.83 -30.43
CA PRO A 115 22.69 11.89 -30.09
C PRO A 115 22.09 11.70 -28.70
N VAL A 116 22.09 12.79 -27.93
CA VAL A 116 21.47 12.86 -26.61
C VAL A 116 19.96 12.93 -26.78
N THR A 117 19.20 12.25 -25.91
CA THR A 117 17.73 12.26 -25.88
C THR A 117 17.17 13.04 -24.69
N ALA A 118 17.92 13.14 -23.59
CA ALA A 118 17.52 13.89 -22.40
C ALA A 118 18.71 14.49 -21.64
N VAL A 119 18.45 15.56 -20.91
CA VAL A 119 19.35 16.15 -19.92
C VAL A 119 18.69 16.05 -18.55
N ILE A 120 19.27 15.21 -17.67
CA ILE A 120 18.91 15.08 -16.27
C ILE A 120 19.78 16.08 -15.49
N TYR A 121 19.17 17.10 -14.92
CA TYR A 121 19.88 18.20 -14.28
C TYR A 121 19.47 18.33 -12.81
N ASP A 122 20.45 18.68 -11.98
CA ASP A 122 20.20 19.03 -10.59
C ASP A 122 19.35 20.30 -10.49
N GLY A 123 18.42 20.37 -9.53
CA GLY A 123 17.56 21.55 -9.34
C GLY A 123 18.31 22.87 -9.14
N PHE A 124 19.58 22.83 -8.71
CA PHE A 124 20.43 24.01 -8.60
C PHE A 124 20.88 24.58 -9.96
N PHE A 125 20.58 23.91 -11.07
CA PHE A 125 20.89 24.35 -12.44
C PHE A 125 19.64 24.50 -13.31
N PRO A 126 18.70 25.41 -12.98
CA PRO A 126 17.52 25.63 -13.81
C PRO A 126 17.89 26.00 -15.26
N TRP A 127 19.02 26.67 -15.48
CA TRP A 127 19.53 27.01 -16.82
C TRP A 127 19.83 25.79 -17.71
N ALA A 128 20.02 24.60 -17.14
CA ALA A 128 20.27 23.38 -17.92
C ALA A 128 19.01 22.91 -18.67
N LEU A 129 17.82 23.20 -18.11
CA LEU A 129 16.55 22.96 -18.80
C LEU A 129 16.45 23.82 -20.08
N ASP A 130 16.82 25.10 -19.99
CA ASP A 130 16.78 26.01 -21.13
C ASP A 130 17.68 25.51 -22.27
N VAL A 131 18.88 25.01 -21.91
CA VAL A 131 19.80 24.38 -22.86
C VAL A 131 19.17 23.12 -23.46
N ALA A 132 18.59 22.22 -22.66
CA ALA A 132 17.95 21.00 -23.16
C ALA A 132 16.84 21.32 -24.19
N LYS A 133 15.98 22.29 -23.87
CA LYS A 133 14.87 22.72 -24.74
C LYS A 133 15.35 23.38 -26.03
N GLN A 134 16.49 24.10 -26.01
CA GLN A 134 17.11 24.64 -27.24
C GLN A 134 17.39 23.56 -28.29
N PHE A 135 17.67 22.33 -27.86
CA PHE A 135 17.97 21.19 -28.72
C PHE A 135 16.77 20.23 -28.90
N GLY A 136 15.59 20.58 -28.38
CA GLY A 136 14.41 19.71 -28.42
C GLY A 136 14.55 18.42 -27.58
N LEU A 137 15.43 18.43 -26.58
CA LEU A 137 15.66 17.30 -25.68
C LEU A 137 14.67 17.30 -24.52
N ALA A 138 14.41 16.13 -23.94
CA ALA A 138 13.70 16.06 -22.67
C ALA A 138 14.56 16.68 -21.55
N GLY A 139 13.98 17.60 -20.79
CA GLY A 139 14.58 18.19 -19.60
C GLY A 139 14.00 17.56 -18.35
N VAL A 140 14.87 16.92 -17.57
CA VAL A 140 14.49 16.09 -16.42
C VAL A 140 15.09 16.69 -15.16
N LEU A 141 14.24 17.26 -14.30
CA LEU A 141 14.67 17.83 -13.03
C LEU A 141 14.97 16.70 -12.04
N PHE A 142 16.10 16.76 -11.34
CA PHE A 142 16.47 15.85 -10.27
C PHE A 142 16.57 16.59 -8.94
N PHE A 143 15.71 16.23 -7.98
CA PHE A 143 15.76 16.73 -6.62
C PHE A 143 16.62 15.84 -5.72
N THR A 144 17.69 16.43 -5.20
CA THR A 144 18.59 15.84 -4.20
C THR A 144 18.16 16.10 -2.75
N GLN A 145 17.19 17.00 -2.54
CA GLN A 145 16.55 17.28 -1.25
C GLN A 145 15.22 16.52 -1.11
N SER A 146 14.69 16.41 0.11
CA SER A 146 13.38 15.80 0.38
C SER A 146 12.23 16.50 -0.34
N CYS A 147 11.15 15.77 -0.64
CA CYS A 147 9.94 16.35 -1.24
C CYS A 147 9.30 17.36 -0.29
N ALA A 148 9.35 17.10 1.03
CA ALA A 148 8.89 18.03 2.06
C ALA A 148 9.60 19.38 2.01
N VAL A 149 10.93 19.39 1.95
CA VAL A 149 11.74 20.62 1.90
C VAL A 149 11.50 21.37 0.58
N ASN A 150 11.48 20.65 -0.54
CA ASN A 150 11.17 21.23 -1.84
C ASN A 150 9.75 21.83 -1.86
N SER A 151 8.76 21.19 -1.22
CA SER A 151 7.42 21.74 -1.09
C SER A 151 7.42 23.05 -0.31
N VAL A 152 8.13 23.13 0.82
CA VAL A 152 8.24 24.38 1.60
C VAL A 152 8.86 25.50 0.74
N TYR A 153 9.99 25.26 0.08
CA TYR A 153 10.61 26.27 -0.76
C TYR A 153 9.74 26.69 -1.95
N TYR A 154 9.02 25.75 -2.57
CA TYR A 154 8.06 26.06 -3.62
C TYR A 154 6.96 27.02 -3.12
N HIS A 155 6.38 26.76 -1.95
CA HIS A 155 5.34 27.63 -1.39
C HIS A 155 5.86 29.01 -1.00
N VAL A 156 7.10 29.11 -0.53
CA VAL A 156 7.79 30.40 -0.33
C VAL A 156 7.98 31.12 -1.65
N GLN A 157 8.51 30.43 -2.67
CA GLN A 157 8.78 31.01 -4.00
C GLN A 157 7.51 31.54 -4.69
N ARG A 158 6.37 30.89 -4.48
CA ARG A 158 5.05 31.32 -5.00
C ARG A 158 4.37 32.39 -4.13
N GLY A 159 4.98 32.83 -3.03
CA GLY A 159 4.42 33.80 -2.10
C GLY A 159 3.25 33.27 -1.25
N LEU A 160 3.08 31.94 -1.20
CA LEU A 160 2.05 31.27 -0.39
C LEU A 160 2.47 31.20 1.09
N ILE A 161 3.77 31.21 1.37
CA ILE A 161 4.34 31.46 2.70
C ILE A 161 5.00 32.83 2.67
N GLN A 162 4.58 33.73 3.58
CA GLN A 162 5.16 35.05 3.71
C GLN A 162 6.32 35.06 4.71
N LEU A 163 7.44 35.67 4.32
CA LEU A 163 8.64 35.83 5.14
C LEU A 163 8.91 37.32 5.45
N PRO A 164 9.50 37.67 6.61
CA PRO A 164 9.78 36.76 7.73
C PRO A 164 8.47 36.23 8.32
N LEU A 165 8.54 35.13 9.08
CA LEU A 165 7.39 34.58 9.80
C LEU A 165 6.95 35.56 10.92
N LEU A 166 6.31 36.70 10.57
CA LEU A 166 6.04 37.84 11.46
C LEU A 166 4.68 37.76 12.16
N GLY A 167 4.61 37.82 13.49
CA GLY A 167 3.39 38.00 14.30
C GLY A 167 3.56 37.55 15.75
N PRO A 168 2.65 37.91 16.69
CA PRO A 168 2.69 37.37 18.05
C PRO A 168 2.24 35.89 18.08
N GLY A 169 3.13 35.00 18.55
CA GLY A 169 2.91 33.54 18.68
C GLY A 169 3.68 32.70 17.65
N PRO A 170 3.91 31.39 17.91
CA PRO A 170 4.60 30.51 16.96
C PRO A 170 3.75 30.35 15.68
N LYS A 171 4.24 30.90 14.56
CA LYS A 171 3.66 30.67 13.24
C LYS A 171 4.21 29.36 12.68
N ARG A 172 3.41 28.29 12.77
CA ARG A 172 3.73 27.02 12.12
C ARG A 172 3.77 27.19 10.60
N VAL A 173 4.71 26.52 9.96
CA VAL A 173 4.77 26.38 8.50
C VAL A 173 3.94 25.16 8.13
N SER A 174 2.84 25.40 7.42
CA SER A 174 1.90 24.35 6.99
C SER A 174 1.82 24.37 5.47
N VAL A 175 2.17 23.24 4.84
CA VAL A 175 2.05 23.04 3.38
C VAL A 175 1.40 21.68 3.11
N PRO A 176 0.68 21.51 2.00
CA PRO A 176 -0.02 20.26 1.70
C PRO A 176 0.90 19.02 1.75
N GLY A 177 0.47 18.02 2.51
CA GLY A 177 1.16 16.73 2.62
C GLY A 177 2.46 16.74 3.44
N VAL A 178 2.78 17.86 4.11
CA VAL A 178 3.91 17.97 5.03
C VAL A 178 3.35 18.22 6.44
N PRO A 179 3.84 17.51 7.48
CA PRO A 179 3.45 17.80 8.86
C PRO A 179 3.75 19.26 9.21
N ASP A 180 2.88 19.86 10.03
CA ASP A 180 3.11 21.23 10.51
C ASP A 180 4.51 21.33 11.15
N LEU A 181 5.28 22.29 10.65
CA LEU A 181 6.63 22.56 11.12
C LEU A 181 6.60 23.77 12.05
N GLU A 182 7.17 23.65 13.24
CA GLU A 182 7.53 24.82 14.02
C GLU A 182 8.58 25.66 13.28
N PRO A 183 8.71 26.97 13.55
CA PRO A 183 9.63 27.84 12.82
C PRO A 183 11.05 27.27 12.69
N TRP A 184 11.61 26.69 13.77
CA TRP A 184 12.95 26.10 13.78
C TRP A 184 13.05 24.72 13.11
N GLU A 185 11.92 24.08 12.82
CA GLU A 185 11.83 22.82 12.08
C GLU A 185 11.73 23.04 10.57
N ALA A 186 11.37 24.25 10.14
CA ALA A 186 11.42 24.65 8.73
C ALA A 186 12.87 24.72 8.23
N PRO A 187 13.10 24.68 6.90
CA PRO A 187 14.45 24.83 6.36
C PRO A 187 15.10 26.12 6.86
N SER A 188 16.39 26.09 7.16
CA SER A 188 17.03 27.19 7.91
C SER A 188 16.97 28.54 7.20
N PHE A 189 16.87 28.55 5.86
CA PHE A 189 16.72 29.78 5.07
C PHE A 189 15.32 30.41 5.21
N VAL A 190 14.32 29.62 5.62
CA VAL A 190 12.96 30.06 5.94
C VAL A 190 12.89 30.51 7.41
N HIS A 191 13.40 29.67 8.32
CA HIS A 191 13.42 29.94 9.76
C HIS A 191 14.26 31.17 10.13
N LYS A 192 15.52 31.20 9.67
CA LYS A 192 16.49 32.28 9.90
C LYS A 192 16.54 33.15 8.65
N TYR A 193 15.37 33.66 8.24
CA TYR A 193 15.24 34.48 7.04
C TYR A 193 16.24 35.66 7.07
N GLY A 194 16.96 35.85 5.97
CA GLY A 194 18.02 36.87 5.85
C GLY A 194 19.41 36.44 6.34
N SER A 195 19.57 35.29 6.98
CA SER A 195 20.91 34.81 7.41
C SER A 195 21.83 34.42 6.25
N ASN A 196 21.25 33.92 5.15
CA ASN A 196 21.97 33.44 3.97
C ASN A 196 21.22 33.85 2.68
N PRO A 197 21.13 35.16 2.37
CA PRO A 197 20.27 35.66 1.30
C PRO A 197 20.64 35.11 -0.07
N PHE A 198 21.93 34.92 -0.35
CA PHE A 198 22.39 34.34 -1.61
C PHE A 198 21.90 32.91 -1.82
N TRP A 199 22.13 32.02 -0.83
CA TRP A 199 21.70 30.62 -0.93
C TRP A 199 20.17 30.49 -0.92
N PHE A 200 19.48 31.39 -0.22
CA PHE A 200 18.04 31.46 -0.27
C PHE A 200 17.53 31.71 -1.69
N GLU A 201 18.07 32.70 -2.42
CA GLU A 201 17.70 32.94 -3.81
C GLU A 201 18.00 31.72 -4.71
N VAL A 202 19.16 31.08 -4.53
CA VAL A 202 19.56 29.89 -5.31
C VAL A 202 18.56 28.74 -5.13
N VAL A 203 18.12 28.44 -3.90
CA VAL A 203 17.15 27.35 -3.67
C VAL A 203 15.73 27.71 -4.13
N LEU A 204 15.38 28.99 -4.28
CA LEU A 204 14.10 29.36 -4.89
C LEU A 204 14.17 29.31 -6.42
N GLU A 205 15.34 29.58 -6.99
CA GLU A 205 15.55 29.58 -8.45
C GLU A 205 15.28 28.20 -9.08
N GLN A 206 15.41 27.11 -8.33
CA GLN A 206 15.10 25.75 -8.80
C GLN A 206 13.65 25.57 -9.28
N PHE A 207 12.72 26.44 -8.85
CA PHE A 207 11.31 26.42 -9.26
C PHE A 207 10.97 27.45 -10.35
N SER A 208 11.97 28.18 -10.87
CA SER A 208 11.77 29.23 -11.88
C SER A 208 11.20 28.70 -13.19
N ASN A 209 11.58 27.48 -13.58
CA ASN A 209 11.16 26.85 -14.82
C ASN A 209 10.68 25.39 -14.65
N ILE A 210 10.36 24.96 -13.42
CA ILE A 210 9.90 23.59 -13.12
C ILE A 210 8.67 23.16 -13.95
N ASP A 211 7.75 24.08 -14.23
CA ASP A 211 6.53 23.79 -15.00
C ASP A 211 6.82 23.45 -16.48
N GLN A 212 8.06 23.66 -16.94
CA GLN A 212 8.53 23.30 -18.28
C GLN A 212 9.31 21.97 -18.31
N ALA A 213 9.63 21.39 -17.14
CA ALA A 213 10.33 20.11 -17.05
C ALA A 213 9.41 18.97 -17.50
N ASP A 214 9.96 18.03 -18.27
CA ASP A 214 9.19 16.87 -18.77
C ASP A 214 8.97 15.82 -17.67
N TRP A 215 9.88 15.79 -16.69
CA TRP A 215 9.86 14.91 -15.54
C TRP A 215 10.50 15.58 -14.32
N VAL A 216 10.02 15.21 -13.13
CA VAL A 216 10.59 15.60 -11.84
C VAL A 216 10.94 14.34 -11.06
N LEU A 217 12.22 14.03 -10.96
CA LEU A 217 12.73 12.85 -10.27
C LEU A 217 13.15 13.23 -8.85
N CYS A 218 12.62 12.50 -7.87
CA CYS A 218 12.93 12.71 -6.46
C CYS A 218 13.77 11.54 -5.94
N ASN A 219 14.90 11.85 -5.29
CA ASN A 219 15.75 10.86 -4.64
C ASN A 219 15.12 10.32 -3.33
N ILE A 220 13.94 9.72 -3.43
CA ILE A 220 13.19 9.14 -2.32
C ILE A 220 12.36 7.98 -2.87
N PHE A 221 11.85 7.10 -2.00
CA PHE A 221 10.81 6.12 -2.34
C PHE A 221 9.44 6.62 -1.87
N HIS A 222 8.36 6.16 -2.52
CA HIS A 222 7.01 6.72 -2.35
C HIS A 222 6.51 6.70 -0.91
N GLU A 223 6.76 5.59 -0.21
CA GLU A 223 6.28 5.34 1.14
C GLU A 223 6.86 6.29 2.19
N MET A 224 8.01 6.92 1.92
CA MET A 224 8.75 7.75 2.88
C MET A 224 8.13 9.14 3.09
N GLU A 225 7.56 9.73 2.04
CA GLU A 225 6.91 11.05 2.06
C GLU A 225 5.62 11.05 1.21
N LYS A 226 4.83 9.97 1.35
CA LYS A 226 3.66 9.66 0.51
C LYS A 226 2.76 10.86 0.25
N GLU A 227 2.34 11.58 1.30
CA GLU A 227 1.35 12.64 1.17
C GLU A 227 1.84 13.82 0.33
N VAL A 228 3.06 14.31 0.58
CA VAL A 228 3.65 15.40 -0.22
C VAL A 228 4.01 14.92 -1.64
N VAL A 229 4.46 13.67 -1.80
CA VAL A 229 4.71 13.09 -3.14
C VAL A 229 3.41 13.02 -3.95
N ASP A 230 2.31 12.54 -3.36
CA ASP A 230 1.00 12.49 -4.00
C ASP A 230 0.52 13.90 -4.37
N TRP A 231 0.74 14.89 -3.51
CA TRP A 231 0.44 16.29 -3.82
C TRP A 231 1.27 16.85 -4.98
N MET A 232 2.60 16.65 -4.97
CA MET A 232 3.48 17.13 -6.04
C MET A 232 3.13 16.45 -7.38
N SER A 233 2.74 15.17 -7.36
CA SER A 233 2.36 14.39 -8.54
C SER A 233 1.07 14.87 -9.22
N ARG A 234 0.20 15.61 -8.52
CA ARG A 234 -0.95 16.29 -9.12
C ARG A 234 -0.55 17.53 -9.92
N LYS A 235 0.67 18.03 -9.72
CA LYS A 235 1.16 19.29 -10.26
C LYS A 235 2.19 19.09 -11.37
N TRP A 236 3.11 18.15 -11.16
CA TRP A 236 4.16 17.80 -12.11
C TRP A 236 4.22 16.29 -12.31
N ARG A 237 4.94 15.86 -13.35
CA ARG A 237 5.22 14.44 -13.59
C ARG A 237 6.30 13.92 -12.64
N VAL A 238 5.95 13.81 -11.37
CA VAL A 238 6.85 13.42 -10.27
C VAL A 238 7.03 11.92 -10.21
N ARG A 239 8.27 11.45 -10.05
CA ARG A 239 8.61 10.05 -9.80
C ARG A 239 9.64 9.91 -8.70
N THR A 240 9.37 9.02 -7.76
CA THR A 240 10.26 8.67 -6.66
C THR A 240 11.19 7.54 -7.12
N ILE A 241 12.49 7.83 -7.26
CA ILE A 241 13.48 6.91 -7.84
C ILE A 241 14.54 6.43 -6.83
N GLY A 242 14.39 6.83 -5.56
CA GLY A 242 15.33 6.57 -4.48
C GLY A 242 14.94 5.36 -3.62
N PRO A 243 15.75 5.01 -2.60
CA PRO A 243 17.01 5.67 -2.27
C PRO A 243 18.10 5.34 -3.32
N THR A 244 18.86 6.34 -3.76
CA THR A 244 20.00 6.17 -4.69
C THR A 244 21.29 5.81 -3.94
N VAL A 245 21.19 4.75 -3.14
CA VAL A 245 22.31 4.10 -2.42
C VAL A 245 22.87 2.98 -3.30
N PRO A 246 24.17 2.61 -3.19
CA PRO A 246 24.75 1.56 -4.02
C PRO A 246 24.00 0.24 -3.92
N SER A 247 23.84 -0.43 -5.07
CA SER A 247 23.02 -1.64 -5.25
C SER A 247 23.37 -2.76 -4.26
N TYR A 248 24.64 -2.90 -3.90
CA TYR A 248 25.11 -3.91 -2.94
C TYR A 248 24.35 -3.88 -1.58
N TYR A 249 23.93 -2.69 -1.14
CA TYR A 249 23.23 -2.51 0.14
C TYR A 249 21.71 -2.64 0.02
N LEU A 250 21.17 -2.79 -1.19
CA LEU A 250 19.74 -2.82 -1.49
C LEU A 250 19.37 -4.10 -2.24
N ASP A 251 19.25 -4.01 -3.57
CA ASP A 251 18.73 -5.04 -4.48
C ASP A 251 19.80 -6.05 -4.97
N LYS A 252 21.09 -5.73 -4.75
CA LYS A 252 22.26 -6.54 -5.15
C LYS A 252 22.30 -6.91 -6.63
N ARG A 253 21.61 -6.17 -7.50
CA ARG A 253 21.66 -6.37 -8.97
C ARG A 253 23.03 -6.02 -9.56
N LEU A 254 23.78 -5.14 -8.90
CA LEU A 254 25.16 -4.79 -9.19
C LEU A 254 26.04 -5.16 -7.98
N GLU A 255 26.47 -6.42 -7.87
CA GLU A 255 27.18 -6.94 -6.69
C GLU A 255 28.48 -6.19 -6.38
N ASP A 256 29.11 -5.60 -7.39
CA ASP A 256 30.35 -4.85 -7.22
C ASP A 256 30.15 -3.36 -6.85
N ASP A 257 28.91 -2.88 -6.82
CA ASP A 257 28.57 -1.49 -6.49
C ASP A 257 28.52 -1.30 -4.97
N GLN A 258 29.69 -1.34 -4.33
CA GLN A 258 29.87 -1.31 -2.87
C GLN A 258 30.19 0.10 -2.32
N ASP A 259 30.50 1.06 -3.19
CA ASP A 259 30.79 2.45 -2.85
C ASP A 259 30.34 3.41 -3.98
N TYR A 260 30.43 4.72 -3.72
CA TYR A 260 30.09 5.74 -4.73
C TYR A 260 31.15 5.95 -5.80
N THR A 261 32.31 5.29 -5.74
CA THR A 261 33.43 5.32 -6.70
C THR A 261 34.12 6.67 -6.96
N LEU A 262 33.45 7.80 -6.70
CA LEU A 262 33.97 9.16 -6.81
C LEU A 262 34.07 9.79 -5.42
N HIS A 263 35.28 10.15 -5.01
CA HIS A 263 35.51 10.79 -3.72
C HIS A 263 36.26 12.12 -3.86
N MET A 264 35.72 13.18 -3.25
CA MET A 264 36.44 14.45 -3.11
C MET A 264 37.57 14.35 -2.07
N PHE A 265 37.38 13.52 -1.04
CA PHE A 265 38.36 13.29 0.04
C PHE A 265 38.73 11.81 0.12
N LYS A 266 40.03 11.51 0.26
CA LYS A 266 40.53 10.13 0.34
C LYS A 266 40.09 9.47 1.67
N PRO A 267 39.27 8.40 1.65
CA PRO A 267 38.81 7.75 2.86
C PRO A 267 39.93 6.93 3.53
N ASN A 268 39.93 6.90 4.87
CA ASN A 268 40.88 6.12 5.67
C ASN A 268 40.36 4.70 5.98
N THR A 269 39.89 4.00 4.93
CA THR A 269 39.09 2.77 5.03
C THR A 269 39.74 1.67 5.87
N ALA A 270 41.03 1.37 5.63
CA ALA A 270 41.72 0.27 6.34
C ALA A 270 41.81 0.51 7.86
N LEU A 271 42.06 1.76 8.26
CA LEU A 271 42.12 2.15 9.68
C LEU A 271 40.76 2.05 10.34
N CYS A 272 39.72 2.61 9.71
CA CYS A 272 38.35 2.55 10.22
C CYS A 272 37.89 1.10 10.39
N LYS A 273 38.07 0.26 9.37
CA LYS A 273 37.70 -1.15 9.41
C LYS A 273 38.40 -1.91 10.54
N THR A 274 39.72 -1.78 10.64
CA THR A 274 40.51 -2.49 11.69
C THR A 274 40.04 -2.11 13.09
N TRP A 275 39.72 -0.83 13.31
CA TRP A 275 39.22 -0.36 14.60
C TRP A 275 37.80 -0.85 14.91
N LEU A 276 36.91 -0.83 13.91
CA LEU A 276 35.54 -1.35 14.03
C LEU A 276 35.52 -2.87 14.27
N ASP A 277 36.36 -3.64 13.58
CA ASP A 277 36.52 -5.10 13.77
C ASP A 277 36.91 -5.45 15.22
N SER A 278 37.55 -4.53 15.95
CA SER A 278 37.98 -4.71 17.36
C SER A 278 36.90 -4.34 18.39
N THR A 279 35.67 -4.07 17.94
CA THR A 279 34.63 -3.46 18.76
C THR A 279 33.34 -4.29 18.75
N PRO A 280 32.62 -4.42 19.90
CA PRO A 280 31.38 -5.18 19.95
C PRO A 280 30.30 -4.69 18.98
N LYS A 281 29.40 -5.61 18.62
CA LYS A 281 28.24 -5.33 17.77
C LYS A 281 27.36 -4.24 18.37
N GLY A 282 26.96 -3.26 17.55
CA GLY A 282 26.02 -2.22 17.91
C GLY A 282 26.46 -1.30 19.04
N SER A 283 27.78 -1.15 19.27
CA SER A 283 28.33 -0.38 20.40
C SER A 283 29.10 0.89 19.98
N VAL A 284 29.14 1.21 18.69
CA VAL A 284 29.88 2.37 18.15
C VAL A 284 28.94 3.49 17.75
N ILE A 285 29.22 4.69 18.25
CA ILE A 285 28.65 5.93 17.73
C ILE A 285 29.49 6.37 16.52
N TYR A 286 28.89 6.41 15.34
CA TYR A 286 29.51 7.08 14.20
C TYR A 286 29.12 8.55 14.20
N VAL A 287 30.05 9.46 13.96
CA VAL A 287 29.81 10.91 13.96
C VAL A 287 30.35 11.55 12.69
N SER A 288 29.49 12.23 11.93
CA SER A 288 29.91 12.95 10.72
C SER A 288 28.99 14.14 10.41
N PHE A 289 29.59 15.32 10.23
CA PHE A 289 28.89 16.54 9.83
C PHE A 289 29.04 16.88 8.33
N GLY A 290 29.45 15.91 7.50
CA GLY A 290 29.50 16.07 6.04
C GLY A 290 30.64 16.96 5.54
N SER A 291 30.63 17.25 4.24
CA SER A 291 31.70 17.97 3.54
C SER A 291 31.55 19.49 3.52
N ALA A 292 30.36 20.02 3.78
CA ALA A 292 30.02 21.43 3.58
C ALA A 292 29.66 22.18 4.87
N SER A 293 29.44 21.49 5.99
CA SER A 293 29.13 22.16 7.26
C SER A 293 30.40 22.54 8.01
N ASP A 294 30.40 23.78 8.53
CA ASP A 294 31.47 24.35 9.35
C ASP A 294 30.88 24.77 10.72
N PRO A 295 30.67 23.82 11.65
CA PRO A 295 30.19 24.16 13.00
C PRO A 295 31.17 25.07 13.74
N PRO A 296 30.68 25.95 14.66
CA PRO A 296 31.57 26.77 15.49
C PRO A 296 32.44 25.90 16.40
N GLN A 297 33.59 26.42 16.82
CA GLN A 297 34.53 25.70 17.70
C GLN A 297 33.84 25.17 18.96
N GLU A 298 32.98 25.98 19.58
CA GLU A 298 32.23 25.59 20.77
C GLU A 298 31.37 24.33 20.54
N GLN A 299 30.80 24.17 19.35
CA GLN A 299 30.04 22.97 19.00
C GLN A 299 30.94 21.73 18.97
N PHE A 300 32.18 21.82 18.49
CA PHE A 300 33.15 20.73 18.55
C PHE A 300 33.54 20.38 19.99
N GLU A 301 33.70 21.39 20.86
CA GLU A 301 34.04 21.18 22.27
C GLU A 301 32.90 20.48 23.03
N GLU A 302 31.66 20.91 22.84
CA GLU A 302 30.49 20.26 23.46
C GLU A 302 30.28 18.84 22.93
N MET A 303 30.43 18.61 21.63
CA MET A 303 30.36 17.26 21.05
C MET A 303 31.47 16.35 21.61
N ALA A 304 32.70 16.83 21.71
CA ALA A 304 33.83 16.06 22.24
C ALA A 304 33.58 15.62 23.69
N ARG A 305 33.15 16.56 24.55
CA ARG A 305 32.86 16.28 25.96
C ARG A 305 31.63 15.37 26.12
N GLY A 306 30.60 15.58 25.30
CA GLY A 306 29.40 14.75 25.26
C GLY A 306 29.74 13.30 24.89
N LEU A 307 30.50 13.09 23.81
CA LEU A 307 30.91 11.77 23.34
C LEU A 307 31.69 10.99 24.41
N ILE A 308 32.65 11.62 25.10
CA ILE A 308 33.36 10.99 26.23
C ILE A 308 32.37 10.58 27.33
N ALA A 309 31.48 11.50 27.72
CA ALA A 309 30.50 11.29 28.79
C ALA A 309 29.46 10.20 28.48
N THR A 310 29.25 9.84 27.20
CA THR A 310 28.37 8.72 26.83
C THR A 310 28.90 7.36 27.31
N GLN A 311 30.21 7.23 27.53
CA GLN A 311 30.93 5.98 27.80
C GLN A 311 30.86 4.92 26.68
N HIS A 312 30.22 5.23 25.55
CA HIS A 312 30.24 4.40 24.35
C HIS A 312 31.52 4.64 23.55
N LYS A 313 31.86 3.67 22.70
CA LYS A 313 32.94 3.86 21.72
C LYS A 313 32.45 4.73 20.58
N PHE A 314 33.33 5.55 19.99
CA PHE A 314 32.93 6.40 18.86
C PHE A 314 33.98 6.54 17.76
N LEU A 315 33.51 6.64 16.52
CA LEU A 315 34.31 6.99 15.35
C LEU A 315 33.83 8.34 14.83
N TRP A 316 34.70 9.36 14.86
CA TRP A 316 34.34 10.72 14.46
C TRP A 316 35.16 11.19 13.26
N VAL A 317 34.47 11.62 12.21
CA VAL A 317 35.06 12.31 11.06
C VAL A 317 35.26 13.79 11.38
N VAL A 318 36.53 14.21 11.48
CA VAL A 318 36.93 15.61 11.69
C VAL A 318 37.94 15.99 10.61
N ARG A 319 37.50 16.85 9.69
CA ARG A 319 38.35 17.37 8.59
C ARG A 319 39.60 18.05 9.14
N GLU A 320 40.67 18.05 8.36
CA GLU A 320 41.95 18.65 8.78
C GLU A 320 41.81 20.13 9.14
N SER A 321 40.99 20.87 8.40
CA SER A 321 40.66 22.28 8.68
C SER A 321 39.97 22.51 10.03
N HIS A 322 39.41 21.48 10.64
CA HIS A 322 38.69 21.55 11.92
C HIS A 322 39.41 20.83 13.06
N ARG A 323 40.61 20.30 12.82
CA ARG A 323 41.40 19.62 13.87
C ARG A 323 41.71 20.54 15.05
N SER A 324 41.94 21.82 14.78
CA SER A 324 42.19 22.85 15.80
C SER A 324 40.96 23.21 16.64
N CYS A 325 39.75 22.80 16.22
CA CYS A 325 38.53 23.04 16.98
C CYS A 325 38.30 22.00 18.09
N LEU A 326 39.08 20.91 18.11
CA LEU A 326 38.99 19.90 19.15
C LEU A 326 39.68 20.38 20.44
N PRO A 327 39.18 19.97 21.64
CA PRO A 327 39.85 20.30 22.90
C PRO A 327 41.30 19.82 22.93
N GLN A 328 42.18 20.59 23.58
CA GLN A 328 43.59 20.25 23.71
C GLN A 328 43.76 18.88 24.40
N GLY A 329 44.53 17.98 23.79
CA GLY A 329 44.78 16.63 24.33
C GLY A 329 43.67 15.60 24.07
N PHE A 330 42.54 15.99 23.48
CA PHE A 330 41.37 15.12 23.26
C PHE A 330 41.72 13.85 22.46
N VAL A 331 42.44 13.97 21.35
CA VAL A 331 42.79 12.83 20.49
C VAL A 331 43.69 11.83 21.23
N ASP A 332 44.62 12.33 22.05
CA ASP A 332 45.48 11.47 22.86
C ASP A 332 44.66 10.76 23.94
N GLU A 333 43.78 11.46 24.65
CA GLU A 333 42.91 10.91 25.70
C GLU A 333 42.05 9.73 25.20
N ILE A 334 41.36 9.92 24.07
CA ILE A 334 40.47 8.88 23.51
C ILE A 334 41.24 7.69 22.94
N THR A 335 42.48 7.92 22.50
CA THR A 335 43.37 6.87 21.98
C THR A 335 43.92 6.01 23.12
N HIS A 336 44.38 6.63 24.22
CA HIS A 336 44.89 5.91 25.40
C HIS A 336 43.80 5.10 26.10
N SER A 337 42.59 5.68 26.24
CA SER A 337 41.43 4.99 26.80
C SER A 337 40.79 3.96 25.86
N LYS A 338 41.19 3.93 24.57
CA LYS A 338 40.58 3.15 23.49
C LYS A 338 39.08 3.40 23.32
N GLN A 339 38.61 4.58 23.74
CA GLN A 339 37.21 4.96 23.64
C GLN A 339 36.85 5.48 22.24
N GLY A 340 37.77 6.14 21.54
CA GLY A 340 37.43 6.80 20.27
C GLY A 340 38.48 6.71 19.18
N LEU A 341 38.05 6.94 17.95
CA LEU A 341 38.89 7.10 16.77
C LEU A 341 38.49 8.37 15.99
N VAL A 342 39.43 9.29 15.75
CA VAL A 342 39.18 10.49 14.94
C VAL A 342 39.95 10.44 13.63
N VAL A 343 39.24 10.45 12.51
CA VAL A 343 39.81 10.39 11.15
C VAL A 343 39.45 11.63 10.34
N GLY A 344 40.29 11.97 9.36
CA GLY A 344 40.02 13.09 8.43
C GLY A 344 38.82 12.85 7.52
N TRP A 345 38.65 11.60 7.08
CA TRP A 345 37.54 11.15 6.24
C TRP A 345 37.33 9.64 6.36
N ALA A 346 36.09 9.18 6.28
CA ALA A 346 35.70 7.76 6.35
C ALA A 346 34.76 7.39 5.19
N SER A 347 34.76 6.11 4.80
CA SER A 347 33.74 5.55 3.91
C SER A 347 32.45 5.37 4.73
N GLN A 348 31.54 6.35 4.64
CA GLN A 348 30.33 6.39 5.47
C GLN A 348 29.48 5.11 5.34
N LEU A 349 29.26 4.62 4.11
CA LEU A 349 28.51 3.38 3.86
C LEU A 349 29.16 2.17 4.52
N GLU A 350 30.49 2.03 4.42
CA GLU A 350 31.21 0.90 5.05
C GLU A 350 31.14 0.97 6.57
N VAL A 351 31.27 2.16 7.15
CA VAL A 351 31.15 2.35 8.61
C VAL A 351 29.74 1.99 9.05
N LEU A 352 28.71 2.56 8.41
CA LEU A 352 27.31 2.32 8.76
C LEU A 352 26.87 0.86 8.54
N ALA A 353 27.40 0.18 7.52
CA ALA A 353 27.12 -1.22 7.25
C ALA A 353 27.82 -2.19 8.22
N HIS A 354 28.85 -1.72 8.93
CA HIS A 354 29.61 -2.54 9.86
C HIS A 354 28.78 -2.92 11.09
N GLU A 355 28.87 -4.17 11.55
CA GLU A 355 28.04 -4.67 12.65
C GLU A 355 28.28 -3.96 13.98
N ALA A 356 29.47 -3.38 14.17
CA ALA A 356 29.82 -2.58 15.35
C ALA A 356 29.01 -1.26 15.45
N SER A 357 28.46 -0.75 14.36
CA SER A 357 27.72 0.52 14.35
C SER A 357 26.42 0.42 15.13
N GLY A 358 26.29 1.26 16.16
CA GLY A 358 25.15 1.32 17.06
C GLY A 358 24.20 2.48 16.77
N CYS A 359 24.73 3.68 16.52
CA CYS A 359 23.94 4.82 16.06
C CYS A 359 24.80 5.80 15.24
N PHE A 360 24.15 6.71 14.52
CA PHE A 360 24.80 7.74 13.73
C PHE A 360 24.39 9.15 14.19
N VAL A 361 25.37 9.92 14.66
CA VAL A 361 25.22 11.34 14.96
C VAL A 361 25.56 12.14 13.71
N THR A 362 24.57 12.87 13.20
CA THR A 362 24.69 13.57 11.91
C THR A 362 23.94 14.88 11.90
N HIS A 363 24.30 15.74 10.96
CA HIS A 363 23.58 16.98 10.69
C HIS A 363 22.25 16.77 9.96
N CYS A 364 21.85 15.54 9.64
CA CYS A 364 20.63 15.23 8.89
C CYS A 364 20.60 15.73 7.43
N GLY A 365 21.74 15.78 6.76
CA GLY A 365 21.75 15.95 5.30
C GLY A 365 21.00 14.81 4.61
N PHE A 366 20.15 15.11 3.64
CA PHE A 366 19.16 14.16 3.14
C PHE A 366 19.74 12.84 2.61
N ASN A 367 20.85 12.84 1.88
CA ASN A 367 21.47 11.58 1.44
C ASN A 367 21.98 10.73 2.60
N SER A 368 22.57 11.35 3.62
CA SER A 368 23.02 10.62 4.80
C SER A 368 21.85 9.95 5.52
N VAL A 369 20.68 10.61 5.54
CA VAL A 369 19.44 10.03 6.06
C VAL A 369 19.02 8.80 5.24
N LEU A 370 19.05 8.88 3.89
CA LEU A 370 18.72 7.75 3.02
C LEU A 370 19.68 6.57 3.19
N GLU A 371 20.98 6.82 3.32
CA GLU A 371 22.00 5.78 3.54
C GLU A 371 21.75 5.03 4.84
N VAL A 372 21.48 5.77 5.91
CA VAL A 372 21.29 5.21 7.26
C VAL A 372 19.98 4.43 7.36
N LEU A 373 18.91 4.95 6.76
CA LEU A 373 17.64 4.24 6.63
C LEU A 373 17.80 2.93 5.85
N SER A 374 18.56 2.96 4.75
CA SER A 374 18.82 1.77 3.92
C SER A 374 19.67 0.72 4.65
N LEU A 375 20.58 1.15 5.52
CA LEU A 375 21.47 0.25 6.26
C LEU A 375 20.90 -0.24 7.58
N GLY A 376 19.92 0.48 8.14
CA GLY A 376 19.23 0.10 9.37
C GLY A 376 19.97 0.50 10.63
N VAL A 377 20.44 1.75 10.70
CA VAL A 377 21.12 2.31 11.88
C VAL A 377 20.28 3.46 12.47
N PRO A 378 20.09 3.54 13.81
CA PRO A 378 19.43 4.67 14.46
C PRO A 378 20.15 6.01 14.27
N ILE A 379 19.41 7.12 14.25
CA ILE A 379 19.96 8.47 14.03
C ILE A 379 19.85 9.35 15.28
N VAL A 380 20.91 10.10 15.57
CA VAL A 380 20.86 11.32 16.40
C VAL A 380 21.06 12.52 15.48
N GLY A 381 20.00 13.29 15.27
CA GLY A 381 20.02 14.45 14.40
C GLY A 381 20.50 15.71 15.11
N VAL A 382 21.47 16.41 14.54
CA VAL A 382 22.03 17.68 15.04
C VAL A 382 21.95 18.72 13.92
N PRO A 383 20.76 19.26 13.60
CA PRO A 383 20.59 20.16 12.47
C PRO A 383 21.42 21.44 12.60
N LEU A 384 22.10 21.84 11.53
CA LEU A 384 22.94 23.03 11.49
C LEU A 384 22.40 24.10 10.53
N TRP A 385 22.05 23.69 9.31
CA TRP A 385 21.61 24.62 8.24
C TRP A 385 20.79 23.91 7.14
N THR A 386 20.29 24.67 6.16
CA THR A 386 19.56 24.21 4.98
C THR A 386 18.33 23.33 5.29
N ASP A 387 18.22 22.14 4.71
CA ASP A 387 17.10 21.17 4.79
C ASP A 387 17.02 20.39 6.11
N GLN A 388 18.05 20.51 6.94
CA GLN A 388 18.34 19.57 8.04
C GLN A 388 17.32 19.59 9.17
N GLY A 389 16.73 20.76 9.47
CA GLY A 389 15.70 20.88 10.50
C GLY A 389 14.44 20.08 10.15
N THR A 390 14.03 20.15 8.88
CA THR A 390 12.86 19.43 8.38
C THR A 390 13.14 17.94 8.29
N ASN A 391 14.33 17.54 7.82
CA ASN A 391 14.72 16.12 7.83
C ASN A 391 14.76 15.55 9.27
N ALA A 392 15.18 16.34 10.26
CA ALA A 392 15.15 15.96 11.66
C ALA A 392 13.75 15.85 12.25
N LYS A 393 12.81 16.70 11.82
CA LYS A 393 11.40 16.56 12.16
C LYS A 393 10.83 15.23 11.63
N TYR A 394 11.14 14.88 10.39
CA TYR A 394 10.69 13.60 9.83
C TYR A 394 11.31 12.38 10.52
N LEU A 395 12.61 12.39 10.81
CA LEU A 395 13.26 11.24 11.44
C LEU A 395 12.72 10.92 12.84
N GLU A 396 12.40 11.94 13.64
CA GLU A 396 11.89 11.77 15.01
C GLU A 396 10.38 11.50 15.01
N ASP A 397 9.60 12.35 14.32
CA ASP A 397 8.14 12.39 14.52
C ASP A 397 7.35 11.60 13.48
N VAL A 398 7.93 11.36 12.28
CA VAL A 398 7.22 10.67 11.18
C VAL A 398 7.74 9.24 11.01
N TRP A 399 9.05 9.08 10.89
CA TRP A 399 9.67 7.77 10.66
C TRP A 399 9.99 7.04 11.97
N GLY A 400 10.21 7.77 13.06
CA GLY A 400 10.55 7.21 14.38
C GLY A 400 11.86 6.42 14.40
N VAL A 401 12.84 6.82 13.58
CA VAL A 401 14.13 6.13 13.37
C VAL A 401 15.28 6.73 14.16
N GLY A 402 14.98 7.72 15.01
CA GLY A 402 15.98 8.42 15.79
C GLY A 402 15.36 9.52 16.63
N VAL A 403 16.25 10.36 17.18
CA VAL A 403 15.91 11.54 17.96
C VAL A 403 16.67 12.74 17.42
N ARG A 404 16.17 13.95 17.65
CA ARG A 404 16.88 15.19 17.25
C ARG A 404 17.35 15.95 18.49
N ALA A 405 18.60 16.35 18.50
CA ALA A 405 19.18 17.12 19.58
C ALA A 405 18.65 18.55 19.56
N ARG A 406 18.28 19.06 20.73
CA ARG A 406 17.81 20.44 20.91
C ARG A 406 19.01 21.37 21.19
N ALA A 407 19.16 22.40 20.34
CA ALA A 407 20.13 23.45 20.55
C ALA A 407 19.60 24.48 21.55
N ASP A 408 20.50 25.18 22.25
CA ASP A 408 20.14 26.31 23.10
C ASP A 408 19.89 27.59 22.29
N GLU A 409 19.72 28.72 22.99
CA GLU A 409 19.46 30.03 22.38
C GLU A 409 20.61 30.52 21.48
N GLU A 410 21.83 30.03 21.68
CA GLU A 410 23.02 30.33 20.85
C GLU A 410 23.12 29.40 19.63
N GLY A 411 22.23 28.41 19.53
CA GLY A 411 22.26 27.40 18.47
C GLY A 411 23.29 26.30 18.71
N ILE A 412 23.77 26.13 19.94
CA ILE A 412 24.73 25.10 20.34
C ILE A 412 24.00 23.92 20.97
N VAL A 413 24.27 22.70 20.49
CA VAL A 413 23.85 21.47 21.17
C VAL A 413 24.83 21.17 22.28
N ARG A 414 24.38 21.34 23.53
CA ARG A 414 25.18 21.12 24.74
C ARG A 414 25.42 19.63 24.98
N ARG A 415 26.56 19.31 25.61
CA ARG A 415 27.00 17.93 25.87
C ARG A 415 25.96 17.08 26.60
N GLU A 416 25.17 17.67 27.50
CA GLU A 416 24.12 16.95 28.24
C GLU A 416 23.04 16.44 27.29
N GLU A 417 22.68 17.24 26.29
CA GLU A 417 21.72 16.86 25.25
C GLU A 417 22.30 15.79 24.32
N VAL A 418 23.58 15.88 23.95
CA VAL A 418 24.29 14.83 23.18
C VAL A 418 24.22 13.50 23.94
N VAL A 419 24.54 13.49 25.23
CA VAL A 419 24.52 12.30 26.08
C VAL A 419 23.11 11.72 26.16
N LYS A 420 22.12 12.57 26.41
CA LYS A 420 20.72 12.16 26.48
C LYS A 420 20.27 11.50 25.17
N CYS A 421 20.44 12.17 24.04
CA CYS A 421 19.99 11.67 22.74
C CYS A 421 20.67 10.36 22.35
N VAL A 422 21.99 10.25 22.58
CA VAL A 422 22.73 9.02 22.29
C VAL A 422 22.21 7.86 23.15
N ARG A 423 22.02 8.08 24.46
CA ARG A 423 21.50 7.02 25.34
C ARG A 423 20.09 6.59 24.95
N GLU A 424 19.21 7.52 24.57
CA GLU A 424 17.85 7.19 24.12
C GLU A 424 17.83 6.24 22.91
N VAL A 425 18.77 6.37 21.97
CA VAL A 425 18.82 5.49 20.79
C VAL A 425 19.71 4.25 20.99
N MET A 426 20.61 4.27 21.98
CA MET A 426 21.57 3.18 22.25
C MET A 426 21.15 2.26 23.41
N GLU A 427 20.20 2.68 24.25
CA GLU A 427 19.87 2.01 25.52
C GLU A 427 18.35 1.98 25.78
N GLY A 428 17.90 1.04 26.61
CA GLY A 428 16.53 0.99 27.13
C GLY A 428 15.43 0.68 26.11
N GLU A 429 14.18 0.91 26.51
CA GLU A 429 12.98 0.61 25.71
C GLU A 429 12.89 1.47 24.44
N LYS A 430 13.36 2.72 24.49
CA LYS A 430 13.31 3.63 23.35
C LYS A 430 14.17 3.13 22.18
N ARG A 431 15.29 2.47 22.47
CA ARG A 431 16.09 1.77 21.45
C ARG A 431 15.32 0.65 20.78
N GLU A 432 14.56 -0.16 21.53
CA GLU A 432 13.80 -1.28 20.96
C GLU A 432 12.73 -0.77 19.99
N GLU A 433 12.00 0.29 20.38
CA GLU A 433 11.05 0.97 19.51
C GLU A 433 11.72 1.54 18.25
N THR A 434 12.83 2.26 18.43
CA THR A 434 13.59 2.87 17.34
C THR A 434 14.10 1.81 16.37
N MET A 435 14.65 0.70 16.87
CA MET A 435 15.13 -0.42 16.05
C MET A 435 14.01 -1.12 15.29
N LYS A 436 12.81 -1.22 15.86
CA LYS A 436 11.63 -1.75 15.15
C LYS A 436 11.30 -0.88 13.94
N ASN A 437 11.29 0.44 14.10
CA ASN A 437 11.03 1.38 13.02
C ASN A 437 12.16 1.39 11.98
N VAL A 438 13.41 1.43 12.42
CA VAL A 438 14.60 1.36 11.55
C VAL A 438 14.56 0.11 10.67
N ASN A 439 14.23 -1.06 11.23
CA ASN A 439 14.11 -2.31 10.46
C ASN A 439 12.93 -2.28 9.48
N LYS A 440 11.78 -1.68 9.86
CA LYS A 440 10.64 -1.45 8.97
C LYS A 440 11.07 -0.61 7.76
N TRP A 441 11.70 0.53 7.99
CA TRP A 441 12.10 1.45 6.92
C TRP A 441 13.22 0.90 6.04
N LYS A 442 14.19 0.17 6.62
CA LYS A 442 15.20 -0.59 5.86
C LYS A 442 14.56 -1.57 4.89
N LYS A 443 13.54 -2.31 5.35
CA LYS A 443 12.81 -3.24 4.49
C LYS A 443 12.09 -2.49 3.37
N LEU A 444 11.36 -1.42 3.67
CA LEU A 444 10.66 -0.62 2.66
C LEU A 444 11.62 -0.02 1.62
N ALA A 445 12.78 0.49 2.06
CA ALA A 445 13.82 1.00 1.17
C ALA A 445 14.33 -0.06 0.20
N LYS A 446 14.48 -1.30 0.67
CA LYS A 446 14.86 -2.44 -0.18
C LYS A 446 13.72 -2.82 -1.13
N ASP A 447 12.51 -3.04 -0.60
CA ASP A 447 11.33 -3.43 -1.38
C ASP A 447 10.99 -2.41 -2.48
N ALA A 448 11.28 -1.12 -2.27
CA ALA A 448 11.09 -0.07 -3.27
C ALA A 448 12.05 -0.18 -4.48
N ILE A 449 13.27 -0.67 -4.25
CA ILE A 449 14.33 -0.78 -5.28
C ILE A 449 14.41 -2.17 -5.90
N ASP A 450 13.96 -3.21 -5.19
CA ASP A 450 13.83 -4.56 -5.72
C ASP A 450 12.95 -4.58 -7.00
N GLU A 451 13.07 -5.63 -7.81
CA GLU A 451 12.34 -5.79 -9.07
C GLU A 451 10.83 -5.66 -8.87
N GLY A 452 10.18 -4.73 -9.59
CA GLY A 452 8.76 -4.43 -9.45
C GLY A 452 8.41 -3.50 -8.26
N GLY A 453 9.40 -3.06 -7.48
CA GLY A 453 9.26 -2.10 -6.40
C GLY A 453 8.74 -0.73 -6.85
N SER A 454 8.32 0.12 -5.89
CA SER A 454 7.75 1.44 -6.20
C SER A 454 8.70 2.32 -7.01
N SER A 455 9.98 2.35 -6.64
CA SER A 455 11.00 3.11 -7.35
C SER A 455 11.53 2.40 -8.59
N ASP A 456 11.64 1.06 -8.59
CA ASP A 456 12.01 0.32 -9.80
C ASP A 456 11.02 0.55 -10.95
N ARG A 457 9.71 0.48 -10.66
CA ARG A 457 8.65 0.78 -11.64
C ARG A 457 8.66 2.21 -12.14
N ASN A 458 8.96 3.16 -11.25
CA ASN A 458 9.10 4.57 -11.63
C ASN A 458 10.29 4.79 -12.58
N ILE A 459 11.38 4.03 -12.41
CA ILE A 459 12.52 4.03 -13.33
C ILE A 459 12.10 3.41 -14.66
N ASP A 460 11.43 2.26 -14.67
CA ASP A 460 10.93 1.63 -15.89
C ASP A 460 10.00 2.55 -16.69
N GLU A 461 9.08 3.26 -16.02
CA GLU A 461 8.21 4.23 -16.70
C GLU A 461 9.02 5.38 -17.32
N PHE A 462 10.06 5.86 -16.64
CA PHE A 462 10.96 6.87 -17.17
C PHE A 462 11.71 6.37 -18.43
N GLU A 463 12.02 5.08 -18.52
CA GLU A 463 12.61 4.48 -19.73
C GLU A 463 11.65 4.38 -20.92
N GLY A 464 10.37 4.70 -20.71
CA GLY A 464 9.34 4.49 -21.72
C GLY A 464 8.89 3.03 -21.83
N LYS A 465 9.29 2.15 -20.89
CA LYS A 465 8.56 0.90 -20.67
C LYS A 465 7.22 1.30 -20.08
N LYS A 466 6.14 1.22 -20.87
CA LYS A 466 4.79 1.33 -20.29
C LYS A 466 4.72 0.24 -19.23
N ALA A 467 4.59 0.62 -17.95
CA ALA A 467 4.11 -0.30 -16.94
C ALA A 467 2.80 -0.84 -17.51
N GLN A 468 2.75 -2.14 -17.80
CA GLN A 468 1.51 -2.76 -18.21
C GLN A 468 0.62 -2.67 -16.97
N GLU A 469 -0.31 -1.72 -16.99
CA GLU A 469 -1.26 -1.53 -15.89
C GLU A 469 -2.01 -2.85 -15.77
N ALA A 470 -1.81 -3.54 -14.64
CA ALA A 470 -2.40 -4.86 -14.46
C ALA A 470 -3.91 -4.74 -14.66
N HIS A 471 -4.47 -5.55 -15.55
CA HIS A 471 -5.89 -5.53 -15.86
C HIS A 471 -6.53 -6.84 -15.43
N VAL A 472 -7.44 -6.75 -14.47
CA VAL A 472 -8.20 -7.89 -13.94
C VAL A 472 -9.61 -7.86 -14.51
N VAL A 473 -10.02 -8.96 -15.15
CA VAL A 473 -11.42 -9.21 -15.50
C VAL A 473 -12.06 -10.08 -14.43
N VAL A 474 -13.14 -9.58 -13.84
CA VAL A 474 -13.89 -10.20 -12.74
C VAL A 474 -15.17 -10.81 -13.31
N VAL A 475 -15.33 -12.13 -13.18
CA VAL A 475 -16.40 -12.94 -13.76
C VAL A 475 -17.21 -13.59 -12.64
N PRO A 476 -18.21 -12.88 -12.08
CA PRO A 476 -19.07 -13.43 -11.04
C PRO A 476 -20.11 -14.41 -11.60
N TYR A 477 -20.58 -15.34 -10.77
CA TYR A 477 -21.82 -16.05 -11.04
C TYR A 477 -22.99 -15.03 -11.12
N PRO A 478 -23.94 -15.16 -12.07
CA PRO A 478 -24.96 -14.14 -12.35
C PRO A 478 -26.09 -14.08 -11.30
N ALA A 479 -25.71 -13.90 -10.04
CA ALA A 479 -26.62 -13.66 -8.92
C ALA A 479 -26.05 -12.61 -7.97
N GLN A 480 -26.92 -11.78 -7.38
CA GLN A 480 -26.51 -10.65 -6.53
C GLN A 480 -25.56 -11.05 -5.40
N GLY A 481 -25.78 -12.20 -4.75
CA GLY A 481 -24.92 -12.71 -3.68
C GLY A 481 -23.49 -13.04 -4.11
N HIS A 482 -23.24 -13.21 -5.42
CA HIS A 482 -21.92 -13.48 -5.96
C HIS A 482 -21.29 -12.21 -6.58
N ILE A 483 -22.12 -11.43 -7.27
CA ILE A 483 -21.67 -10.19 -7.93
C ILE A 483 -21.20 -9.14 -6.90
N ASN A 484 -21.98 -8.93 -5.83
CA ASN A 484 -21.69 -7.90 -4.83
C ASN A 484 -20.31 -8.04 -4.16
N PRO A 485 -19.92 -9.19 -3.57
CA PRO A 485 -18.62 -9.33 -2.93
C PRO A 485 -17.46 -9.20 -3.92
N MET A 486 -17.60 -9.76 -5.13
CA MET A 486 -16.57 -9.69 -6.16
C MET A 486 -16.41 -8.27 -6.73
N LEU A 487 -17.51 -7.53 -6.93
CA LEU A 487 -17.46 -6.12 -7.33
C LEU A 487 -16.81 -5.26 -6.25
N GLN A 488 -17.11 -5.50 -4.97
CA GLN A 488 -16.47 -4.78 -3.87
C GLN A 488 -14.97 -5.03 -3.80
N PHE A 489 -14.55 -6.27 -4.06
CA PHE A 489 -13.14 -6.57 -4.20
C PHE A 489 -12.52 -5.85 -5.42
N ALA A 490 -13.21 -5.83 -6.56
CA ALA A 490 -12.76 -5.12 -7.75
C ALA A 490 -12.56 -3.61 -7.51
N LYS A 491 -13.48 -2.95 -6.78
CA LYS A 491 -13.35 -1.54 -6.38
C LYS A 491 -12.07 -1.30 -5.56
N ARG A 492 -11.73 -2.21 -4.66
CA ARG A 492 -10.49 -2.15 -3.85
C ARG A 492 -9.23 -2.35 -4.70
N LEU A 493 -9.27 -3.18 -5.74
CA LEU A 493 -8.16 -3.32 -6.69
C LEU A 493 -7.99 -2.03 -7.52
N ALA A 494 -9.09 -1.48 -8.03
CA ALA A 494 -9.10 -0.22 -8.78
C ALA A 494 -8.53 0.94 -7.98
N SER A 495 -8.86 1.05 -6.69
CA SER A 495 -8.32 2.09 -5.81
C SER A 495 -6.82 1.95 -5.52
N ARG A 496 -6.20 0.81 -5.88
CA ARG A 496 -4.77 0.51 -5.73
C ARG A 496 -4.03 0.54 -7.08
N GLY A 497 -4.63 1.08 -8.13
CA GLY A 497 -3.99 1.24 -9.45
C GLY A 497 -4.03 -0.01 -10.32
N VAL A 498 -4.94 -0.96 -10.06
CA VAL A 498 -5.20 -2.11 -10.94
C VAL A 498 -6.46 -1.86 -11.73
N LYS A 499 -6.34 -1.82 -13.04
CA LYS A 499 -7.50 -1.71 -13.91
C LYS A 499 -8.42 -2.91 -13.71
N SER A 500 -9.69 -2.65 -13.46
CA SER A 500 -10.66 -3.70 -13.13
C SER A 500 -11.88 -3.63 -14.04
N SER A 501 -12.30 -4.76 -14.59
CA SER A 501 -13.52 -4.86 -15.42
C SER A 501 -14.43 -5.96 -14.91
N LEU A 502 -15.71 -5.64 -14.72
CA LEU A 502 -16.74 -6.60 -14.34
C LEU A 502 -17.37 -7.21 -15.60
N ALA A 503 -17.10 -8.48 -15.88
CA ALA A 503 -17.71 -9.23 -16.96
C ALA A 503 -18.94 -9.99 -16.45
N THR A 504 -20.14 -9.51 -16.77
CA THR A 504 -21.41 -10.12 -16.37
C THR A 504 -22.26 -10.46 -17.60
N THR A 505 -23.35 -11.20 -17.42
CA THR A 505 -24.25 -11.60 -18.51
C THR A 505 -24.88 -10.38 -19.18
N VAL A 506 -25.17 -10.44 -20.49
CA VAL A 506 -25.84 -9.36 -21.25
C VAL A 506 -27.08 -8.84 -20.51
N PHE A 507 -28.00 -9.76 -20.15
CA PHE A 507 -29.23 -9.43 -19.43
C PHE A 507 -29.00 -8.61 -18.14
N ILE A 508 -28.05 -9.06 -17.30
CA ILE A 508 -27.70 -8.33 -16.08
C ILE A 508 -27.07 -6.98 -16.43
N SER A 509 -26.18 -6.92 -17.42
CA SER A 509 -25.46 -5.69 -17.79
C SER A 509 -26.38 -4.55 -18.23
N GLU A 510 -27.47 -4.88 -18.92
CA GLU A 510 -28.51 -3.92 -19.34
C GLU A 510 -29.36 -3.43 -18.16
N SER A 511 -29.48 -4.25 -17.12
CA SER A 511 -30.20 -3.92 -15.88
C SER A 511 -29.38 -3.03 -14.94
N ILE A 512 -28.09 -2.78 -15.23
CA ILE A 512 -27.25 -1.96 -14.38
C ILE A 512 -27.32 -0.48 -14.78
N PRO A 513 -27.57 0.45 -13.83
CA PRO A 513 -27.48 1.88 -14.12
C PRO A 513 -26.12 2.25 -14.73
N ALA A 514 -26.14 3.16 -15.73
CA ALA A 514 -24.95 3.65 -16.44
C ALA A 514 -23.91 4.40 -15.56
N GLN A 515 -24.12 4.46 -14.24
CA GLN A 515 -23.32 5.20 -13.27
C GLN A 515 -22.55 4.28 -12.31
N PHE A 516 -21.85 3.28 -12.81
CA PHE A 516 -20.65 2.88 -12.09
C PHE A 516 -19.68 4.05 -12.17
N GLY A 517 -19.22 4.56 -11.03
CA GLY A 517 -18.17 5.57 -11.01
C GLY A 517 -16.96 5.17 -11.88
N PRO A 518 -16.01 6.09 -12.12
CA PRO A 518 -14.91 5.90 -13.08
C PRO A 518 -13.99 4.69 -12.82
N LEU A 519 -14.14 4.00 -11.69
CA LEU A 519 -13.26 2.95 -11.19
C LEU A 519 -13.45 1.57 -11.85
N ILE A 520 -14.68 1.18 -12.25
CA ILE A 520 -14.97 -0.17 -12.79
C ILE A 520 -15.65 -0.09 -14.15
N ARG A 521 -15.09 -0.80 -15.14
CA ARG A 521 -15.71 -0.95 -16.46
C ARG A 521 -16.58 -2.20 -16.52
N VAL A 522 -17.85 -2.05 -16.90
CA VAL A 522 -18.71 -3.20 -17.18
C VAL A 522 -18.41 -3.75 -18.57
N ARG A 523 -18.39 -5.07 -18.68
CA ARG A 523 -18.31 -5.84 -19.92
C ARG A 523 -19.42 -6.88 -19.93
N ALA A 524 -19.95 -7.17 -21.10
CA ALA A 524 -21.00 -8.16 -21.29
C ALA A 524 -20.41 -9.46 -21.86
N ILE A 525 -20.82 -10.59 -21.29
CA ILE A 525 -20.67 -11.94 -21.84
C ILE A 525 -22.06 -12.53 -22.05
N SER A 526 -22.20 -13.47 -22.98
CA SER A 526 -23.49 -14.12 -23.25
C SER A 526 -23.65 -15.35 -22.38
N ASP A 527 -24.81 -15.52 -21.76
CA ASP A 527 -25.22 -16.78 -21.13
C ASP A 527 -26.06 -17.68 -22.07
N GLY A 528 -26.26 -17.23 -23.31
CA GLY A 528 -27.12 -17.86 -24.32
C GLY A 528 -28.61 -17.53 -24.15
N TYR A 529 -28.96 -16.72 -23.15
CA TYR A 529 -30.32 -16.28 -22.81
C TYR A 529 -30.34 -14.76 -22.62
N ASP A 530 -29.77 -14.03 -23.56
CA ASP A 530 -29.45 -12.61 -23.40
C ASP A 530 -30.69 -11.70 -23.22
N GLU A 531 -31.89 -12.13 -23.63
CA GLU A 531 -33.14 -11.34 -23.55
C GLU A 531 -33.83 -11.44 -22.19
N GLY A 532 -33.81 -12.61 -21.54
CA GLY A 532 -34.55 -12.86 -20.28
C GLY A 532 -33.70 -13.46 -19.16
N GLY A 533 -32.40 -13.64 -19.39
CA GLY A 533 -31.45 -14.26 -18.47
C GLY A 533 -31.93 -15.63 -17.99
N PHE A 534 -31.74 -15.89 -16.69
CA PHE A 534 -32.17 -17.14 -16.06
C PHE A 534 -33.65 -17.47 -16.29
N GLY A 535 -34.53 -16.46 -16.36
CA GLY A 535 -35.97 -16.66 -16.54
C GLY A 535 -36.39 -17.16 -17.93
N GLN A 536 -35.50 -17.05 -18.92
CA GLN A 536 -35.73 -17.53 -20.29
C GLN A 536 -35.41 -19.03 -20.46
N ALA A 537 -34.58 -19.59 -19.57
CA ALA A 537 -34.18 -20.99 -19.66
C ALA A 537 -35.34 -21.93 -19.27
N GLU A 538 -35.45 -23.04 -20.00
CA GLU A 538 -36.47 -24.08 -19.73
C GLU A 538 -36.27 -24.78 -18.38
N SER A 539 -35.05 -24.78 -17.86
CA SER A 539 -34.68 -25.38 -16.58
C SER A 539 -33.33 -24.89 -16.08
N THR A 540 -33.04 -25.04 -14.77
CA THR A 540 -31.71 -24.72 -14.19
C THR A 540 -30.57 -25.49 -14.88
N PRO A 541 -30.69 -26.79 -15.20
CA PRO A 541 -29.68 -27.50 -15.98
C PRO A 541 -29.41 -26.91 -17.36
N ALA A 542 -30.46 -26.55 -18.09
CA ALA A 542 -30.32 -25.92 -19.40
C ALA A 542 -29.59 -24.58 -19.29
N TYR A 543 -29.93 -23.77 -18.27
CA TYR A 543 -29.27 -22.48 -18.02
C TYR A 543 -27.77 -22.63 -17.80
N LEU A 544 -27.33 -23.46 -16.85
CA LEU A 544 -25.90 -23.59 -16.54
C LEU A 544 -25.11 -24.25 -17.68
N ALA A 545 -25.70 -25.21 -18.40
CA ALA A 545 -25.07 -25.78 -19.59
C ALA A 545 -24.87 -24.71 -20.68
N SER A 546 -25.87 -23.88 -20.92
CA SER A 546 -25.77 -22.74 -21.85
C SER A 546 -24.74 -21.72 -21.37
N LEU A 547 -24.77 -21.32 -20.10
CA LEU A 547 -23.81 -20.39 -19.51
C LEU A 547 -22.38 -20.91 -19.65
N ARG A 548 -22.12 -22.21 -19.46
CA ARG A 548 -20.81 -22.80 -19.69
C ARG A 548 -20.38 -22.67 -21.15
N VAL A 549 -21.25 -22.99 -22.11
CA VAL A 549 -20.91 -22.97 -23.55
C VAL A 549 -20.77 -21.54 -24.09
N HIS A 550 -21.76 -20.70 -23.85
CA HIS A 550 -21.83 -19.33 -24.35
C HIS A 550 -20.92 -18.40 -23.56
N GLY A 551 -20.86 -18.56 -22.23
CA GLY A 551 -20.03 -17.76 -21.34
C GLY A 551 -18.55 -17.98 -21.58
N SER A 552 -18.08 -19.23 -21.69
CA SER A 552 -16.67 -19.51 -22.01
C SER A 552 -16.26 -18.95 -23.38
N ARG A 553 -17.09 -19.15 -24.41
CA ARG A 553 -16.85 -18.64 -25.76
C ARG A 553 -16.78 -17.11 -25.80
N THR A 554 -17.72 -16.43 -25.15
CA THR A 554 -17.79 -14.96 -25.17
C THR A 554 -16.78 -14.31 -24.22
N LEU A 555 -16.41 -14.96 -23.12
CA LEU A 555 -15.28 -14.54 -22.30
C LEU A 555 -13.96 -14.64 -23.08
N ALA A 556 -13.73 -15.75 -23.80
CA ALA A 556 -12.57 -15.89 -24.67
C ALA A 556 -12.54 -14.83 -25.78
N GLN A 557 -13.70 -14.47 -26.34
CA GLN A 557 -13.81 -13.37 -27.30
C GLN A 557 -13.48 -12.02 -26.65
N LEU A 558 -14.01 -11.75 -25.45
CA LEU A 558 -13.71 -10.53 -24.70
C LEU A 558 -12.21 -10.38 -24.44
N VAL A 559 -11.53 -11.47 -24.05
CA VAL A 559 -10.08 -11.49 -23.84
C VAL A 559 -9.32 -11.10 -25.11
N LYS A 560 -9.70 -11.68 -26.26
CA LYS A 560 -9.10 -11.34 -27.56
C LYS A 560 -9.32 -9.88 -27.93
N THR A 561 -10.57 -9.41 -27.86
CA THR A 561 -10.94 -8.05 -28.23
C THR A 561 -10.21 -7.01 -27.39
N LEU A 562 -10.11 -7.21 -26.07
CA LEU A 562 -9.35 -6.30 -25.21
C LEU A 562 -7.85 -6.30 -25.54
N GLY A 563 -7.26 -7.46 -25.84
CA GLY A 563 -5.88 -7.54 -26.32
C GLY A 563 -5.65 -6.77 -27.63
N GLU A 564 -6.57 -6.89 -28.60
CA GLU A 564 -6.51 -6.18 -29.89
C GLU A 564 -6.70 -4.66 -29.74
N GLU A 565 -7.49 -4.21 -28.77
CA GLU A 565 -7.70 -2.79 -28.44
C GLU A 565 -6.52 -2.14 -27.70
N GLY A 566 -5.43 -2.89 -27.45
CA GLY A 566 -4.28 -2.42 -26.68
C GLY A 566 -4.55 -2.36 -25.17
N ASP A 567 -5.52 -3.15 -24.70
CA ASP A 567 -5.92 -3.30 -23.30
C ASP A 567 -5.73 -4.75 -22.81
N PRO A 568 -4.51 -5.31 -22.88
CA PRO A 568 -4.27 -6.72 -22.56
C PRO A 568 -4.55 -7.04 -21.10
N ILE A 569 -5.37 -8.07 -20.88
CA ILE A 569 -5.72 -8.58 -19.55
C ILE A 569 -4.51 -9.29 -18.93
N THR A 570 -4.33 -9.12 -17.62
CA THR A 570 -3.31 -9.81 -16.81
C THR A 570 -3.89 -11.02 -16.08
N ALA A 571 -5.12 -10.90 -15.57
CA ALA A 571 -5.76 -11.95 -14.78
C ALA A 571 -7.27 -12.05 -15.03
N VAL A 572 -7.78 -13.28 -14.92
CA VAL A 572 -9.22 -13.56 -14.86
C VAL A 572 -9.54 -14.05 -13.45
N MET A 573 -10.32 -13.25 -12.73
CA MET A 573 -10.87 -13.61 -11.43
C MET A 573 -12.28 -14.11 -11.60
N TYR A 574 -12.56 -15.34 -11.17
CA TYR A 574 -13.83 -16.00 -11.43
C TYR A 574 -14.45 -16.54 -10.14
N ASP A 575 -15.77 -16.55 -10.10
CA ASP A 575 -16.52 -17.18 -9.02
C ASP A 575 -16.33 -18.70 -9.07
N GLY A 576 -16.22 -19.36 -7.92
CA GLY A 576 -16.07 -20.82 -7.84
C GLY A 576 -17.13 -21.62 -8.61
N PHE A 577 -18.34 -21.09 -8.79
CA PHE A 577 -19.39 -21.78 -9.54
C PHE A 577 -19.14 -21.80 -11.06
N LEU A 578 -18.09 -21.13 -11.54
CA LEU A 578 -17.74 -21.00 -12.96
C LEU A 578 -16.34 -21.57 -13.26
N PRO A 579 -16.05 -22.86 -12.97
CA PRO A 579 -14.72 -23.44 -13.17
C PRO A 579 -14.24 -23.33 -14.63
N TRP A 580 -15.16 -23.28 -15.61
CA TRP A 580 -14.84 -23.06 -17.02
C TRP A 580 -14.12 -21.72 -17.30
N ALA A 581 -14.25 -20.72 -16.44
CA ALA A 581 -13.56 -19.45 -16.60
C ALA A 581 -12.05 -19.58 -16.36
N LEU A 582 -11.63 -20.52 -15.50
CA LEU A 582 -10.22 -20.87 -15.34
C LEU A 582 -9.64 -21.47 -16.62
N ASP A 583 -10.39 -22.36 -17.27
CA ASP A 583 -9.95 -22.99 -18.53
C ASP A 583 -9.70 -21.92 -19.61
N VAL A 584 -10.58 -20.91 -19.69
CA VAL A 584 -10.38 -19.75 -20.56
C VAL A 584 -9.14 -18.97 -20.15
N ALA A 585 -8.94 -18.66 -18.86
CA ALA A 585 -7.75 -17.94 -18.39
C ALA A 585 -6.46 -18.66 -18.83
N LYS A 586 -6.39 -19.98 -18.62
CA LYS A 586 -5.24 -20.81 -18.97
C LYS A 586 -5.03 -20.92 -20.48
N GLN A 587 -6.10 -20.96 -21.28
CA GLN A 587 -6.00 -20.93 -22.75
C GLN A 587 -5.20 -19.72 -23.27
N PHE A 588 -5.28 -18.59 -22.58
CA PHE A 588 -4.59 -17.35 -22.95
C PHE A 588 -3.32 -17.08 -22.12
N GLY A 589 -2.88 -18.02 -21.27
CA GLY A 589 -1.72 -17.83 -20.41
C GLY A 589 -1.90 -16.76 -19.32
N LEU A 590 -3.16 -16.45 -18.95
CA LEU A 590 -3.50 -15.46 -17.94
C LEU A 590 -3.44 -16.05 -16.53
N VAL A 591 -3.24 -15.18 -15.54
CA VAL A 591 -3.36 -15.56 -14.12
C VAL A 591 -4.83 -15.90 -13.83
N GLY A 592 -5.10 -17.13 -13.41
CA GLY A 592 -6.42 -17.61 -13.01
C GLY A 592 -6.64 -17.48 -11.51
N VAL A 593 -7.61 -16.68 -11.09
CA VAL A 593 -7.85 -16.35 -9.68
C VAL A 593 -9.25 -16.85 -9.28
N LEU A 594 -9.29 -17.91 -8.48
CA LEU A 594 -10.53 -18.41 -7.90
C LEU A 594 -11.00 -17.48 -6.78
N PHE A 595 -12.27 -17.09 -6.78
CA PHE A 595 -12.89 -16.31 -5.73
C PHE A 595 -14.01 -17.11 -5.05
N PHE A 596 -13.87 -17.39 -3.76
CA PHE A 596 -14.91 -18.03 -2.96
C PHE A 596 -15.82 -17.00 -2.31
N THR A 597 -17.10 -17.09 -2.65
CA THR A 597 -18.22 -16.29 -2.09
C THR A 597 -18.92 -16.99 -0.92
N GLN A 598 -18.51 -18.22 -0.57
CA GLN A 598 -18.95 -19.00 0.58
C GLN A 598 -17.86 -19.03 1.68
N SER A 599 -18.23 -19.40 2.90
CA SER A 599 -17.26 -19.57 4.01
C SER A 599 -16.18 -20.62 3.69
N CYS A 600 -15.00 -20.48 4.30
CA CYS A 600 -13.92 -21.46 4.11
C CYS A 600 -14.34 -22.84 4.62
N ALA A 601 -15.06 -22.90 5.74
CA ALA A 601 -15.59 -24.13 6.33
C ALA A 601 -16.50 -24.89 5.35
N VAL A 602 -17.44 -24.19 4.70
CA VAL A 602 -18.38 -24.79 3.74
C VAL A 602 -17.64 -25.30 2.51
N ASN A 603 -16.73 -24.51 1.95
CA ASN A 603 -15.91 -24.94 0.80
C ASN A 603 -15.06 -26.16 1.16
N CYS A 604 -14.51 -26.21 2.37
CA CYS A 604 -13.74 -27.35 2.87
C CYS A 604 -14.60 -28.63 2.94
N ILE A 605 -15.85 -28.52 3.42
CA ILE A 605 -16.79 -29.66 3.45
C ILE A 605 -17.06 -30.17 2.03
N TYR A 606 -17.39 -29.28 1.09
CA TYR A 606 -17.66 -29.67 -0.29
C TYR A 606 -16.44 -30.29 -0.98
N TYR A 607 -15.24 -29.76 -0.73
CA TYR A 607 -14.00 -30.35 -1.23
C TYR A 607 -13.83 -31.81 -0.75
N HIS A 608 -14.06 -32.08 0.53
CA HIS A 608 -13.93 -33.43 1.08
C HIS A 608 -14.95 -34.41 0.47
N ILE A 609 -16.15 -33.94 0.14
CA ILE A 609 -17.15 -34.73 -0.58
C ILE A 609 -16.69 -35.00 -2.02
N GLN A 610 -16.25 -33.96 -2.74
CA GLN A 610 -15.79 -34.07 -4.12
C GLN A 610 -14.61 -35.03 -4.26
N ARG A 611 -13.70 -35.06 -3.27
CA ARG A 611 -12.57 -35.99 -3.21
C ARG A 611 -12.94 -37.40 -2.72
N GLY A 612 -14.20 -37.65 -2.36
CA GLY A 612 -14.67 -38.93 -1.83
C GLY A 612 -14.19 -39.24 -0.40
N LEU A 613 -13.66 -38.25 0.32
CA LEU A 613 -13.23 -38.36 1.72
C LEU A 613 -14.43 -38.39 2.67
N ILE A 614 -15.54 -37.77 2.27
CA ILE A 614 -16.86 -37.92 2.89
C ILE A 614 -17.77 -38.63 1.88
N GLN A 615 -18.28 -39.80 2.25
CA GLN A 615 -19.21 -40.56 1.41
C GLN A 615 -20.66 -40.12 1.64
N ILE A 616 -21.37 -39.86 0.54
CA ILE A 616 -22.78 -39.45 0.51
C ILE A 616 -23.58 -40.48 -0.33
N PRO A 617 -24.79 -40.90 0.09
CA PRO A 617 -25.45 -40.55 1.35
C PRO A 617 -24.70 -41.13 2.56
N LEU A 618 -24.80 -40.44 3.70
CA LEU A 618 -24.15 -40.87 4.93
C LEU A 618 -24.61 -42.29 5.31
N SER A 619 -23.71 -43.26 5.30
CA SER A 619 -24.03 -44.69 5.47
C SER A 619 -23.89 -45.16 6.93
N GLY A 620 -24.91 -45.87 7.47
CA GLY A 620 -24.87 -46.59 8.75
C GLY A 620 -26.10 -46.42 9.67
N PRO A 621 -26.27 -47.26 10.72
CA PRO A 621 -27.47 -47.28 11.58
C PRO A 621 -27.59 -46.15 12.63
N ARG A 622 -26.71 -45.14 12.61
CA ARG A 622 -26.79 -43.90 13.44
C ARG A 622 -26.14 -42.74 12.68
N PRO A 623 -26.58 -41.47 12.86
CA PRO A 623 -25.90 -40.33 12.27
C PRO A 623 -24.47 -40.24 12.84
N LYS A 624 -23.46 -40.49 11.98
CA LYS A 624 -22.07 -40.14 12.28
C LYS A 624 -21.96 -38.62 12.18
N THR A 625 -21.29 -38.02 13.15
CA THR A 625 -20.83 -36.63 13.03
C THR A 625 -19.91 -36.49 11.82
N ILE A 626 -19.92 -35.31 11.21
CA ILE A 626 -19.05 -34.95 10.10
C ILE A 626 -17.87 -34.19 10.68
N SER A 627 -16.68 -34.73 10.43
CA SER A 627 -15.41 -34.15 10.88
C SER A 627 -14.57 -33.79 9.67
N VAL A 628 -14.19 -32.52 9.58
CA VAL A 628 -13.37 -31.94 8.52
C VAL A 628 -12.25 -31.13 9.17
N PRO A 629 -10.99 -31.21 8.68
CA PRO A 629 -9.89 -30.46 9.26
C PRO A 629 -10.16 -28.95 9.34
N GLY A 630 -9.93 -28.37 10.53
CA GLY A 630 -10.11 -26.94 10.78
C GLY A 630 -11.57 -26.46 10.87
N VAL A 631 -12.54 -27.36 10.76
CA VAL A 631 -13.98 -27.08 10.90
C VAL A 631 -14.50 -27.76 12.16
N PRO A 632 -15.37 -27.10 12.97
CA PRO A 632 -16.01 -27.75 14.10
C PRO A 632 -16.75 -29.02 13.69
N GLU A 633 -16.82 -30.00 14.59
CA GLU A 633 -17.60 -31.21 14.36
C GLU A 633 -19.08 -30.86 14.14
N LEU A 634 -19.66 -31.39 13.06
CA LEU A 634 -21.03 -31.10 12.65
C LEU A 634 -21.92 -32.32 12.85
N GLN A 635 -23.11 -32.13 13.41
CA GLN A 635 -24.19 -33.09 13.21
C GLN A 635 -24.61 -33.08 11.73
N PRO A 636 -25.15 -34.18 11.18
CA PRO A 636 -25.56 -34.20 9.78
C PRO A 636 -26.44 -33.01 9.38
N TRP A 637 -27.46 -32.67 10.18
CA TRP A 637 -28.37 -31.55 9.93
C TRP A 637 -27.70 -30.16 10.02
N GLU A 638 -26.50 -30.05 10.59
CA GLU A 638 -25.70 -28.81 10.65
C GLU A 638 -24.81 -28.64 9.42
N ALA A 639 -24.64 -29.69 8.64
CA ALA A 639 -23.92 -29.66 7.38
C ALA A 639 -24.80 -29.10 6.25
N PRO A 640 -24.21 -28.69 5.11
CA PRO A 640 -25.00 -28.14 4.01
C PRO A 640 -26.18 -29.02 3.60
N SER A 641 -27.28 -28.41 3.15
CA SER A 641 -28.54 -29.11 2.86
C SER A 641 -28.39 -30.25 1.86
N PHE A 642 -27.44 -30.15 0.94
CA PHE A 642 -27.14 -31.20 -0.02
C PHE A 642 -26.62 -32.51 0.60
N ILE A 643 -26.18 -32.46 1.86
CA ILE A 643 -25.68 -33.61 2.61
C ILE A 643 -26.79 -34.25 3.42
N HIS A 644 -27.48 -33.46 4.26
CA HIS A 644 -28.46 -34.01 5.20
C HIS A 644 -29.86 -34.21 4.59
N LYS A 645 -30.16 -33.49 3.50
CA LYS A 645 -31.29 -33.73 2.60
C LYS A 645 -30.75 -34.15 1.23
N TYR A 646 -29.94 -35.19 1.22
CA TYR A 646 -29.33 -35.69 -0.02
C TYR A 646 -30.39 -36.02 -1.07
N GLY A 647 -30.17 -35.53 -2.30
CA GLY A 647 -31.09 -35.70 -3.43
C GLY A 647 -32.16 -34.62 -3.57
N SER A 648 -32.33 -33.70 -2.61
CA SER A 648 -33.33 -32.61 -2.72
C SER A 648 -32.97 -31.57 -3.79
N TYR A 649 -31.68 -31.40 -4.11
CA TYR A 649 -31.20 -30.40 -5.08
C TYR A 649 -30.04 -30.98 -5.92
N PRO A 650 -30.27 -32.04 -6.72
CA PRO A 650 -29.19 -32.81 -7.34
C PRO A 650 -28.31 -31.96 -8.27
N PHE A 651 -28.92 -31.05 -9.02
CA PHE A 651 -28.19 -30.22 -9.97
C PHE A 651 -27.32 -29.14 -9.31
N TRP A 652 -27.82 -28.51 -8.24
CA TRP A 652 -27.02 -27.57 -7.44
C TRP A 652 -25.89 -28.27 -6.71
N PHE A 653 -26.12 -29.49 -6.23
CA PHE A 653 -25.09 -30.32 -5.63
C PHE A 653 -23.94 -30.58 -6.61
N ASP A 654 -24.25 -31.04 -7.83
CA ASP A 654 -23.23 -31.29 -8.86
C ASP A 654 -22.46 -30.02 -9.22
N THR A 655 -23.17 -28.89 -9.42
CA THR A 655 -22.57 -27.58 -9.72
C THR A 655 -21.59 -27.12 -8.63
N ILE A 656 -21.98 -27.26 -7.36
CA ILE A 656 -21.18 -26.83 -6.22
C ILE A 656 -19.98 -27.76 -6.00
N LEU A 657 -20.07 -29.04 -6.34
CA LEU A 657 -18.89 -29.91 -6.31
C LEU A 657 -17.95 -29.64 -7.49
N ASP A 658 -18.49 -29.24 -8.65
CA ASP A 658 -17.72 -28.93 -9.85
C ASP A 658 -16.75 -27.75 -9.66
N GLN A 659 -16.97 -26.88 -8.66
CA GLN A 659 -16.04 -25.81 -8.31
C GLN A 659 -14.61 -26.29 -7.94
N PHE A 660 -14.46 -27.58 -7.58
CA PHE A 660 -13.16 -28.18 -7.26
C PHE A 660 -12.59 -29.05 -8.39
N SER A 661 -13.23 -29.07 -9.57
CA SER A 661 -12.82 -29.90 -10.72
C SER A 661 -11.45 -29.51 -11.26
N ASN A 662 -11.12 -28.23 -11.27
CA ASN A 662 -9.86 -27.68 -11.79
C ASN A 662 -9.15 -26.72 -10.81
N ILE A 663 -9.56 -26.67 -9.53
CA ILE A 663 -9.00 -25.76 -8.51
C ILE A 663 -7.47 -25.85 -8.37
N ASP A 664 -6.88 -27.03 -8.53
CA ASP A 664 -5.44 -27.23 -8.39
C ASP A 664 -4.62 -26.54 -9.50
N GLN A 665 -5.29 -26.05 -10.55
CA GLN A 665 -4.69 -25.25 -11.61
C GLN A 665 -4.79 -23.73 -11.36
N ALA A 666 -5.58 -23.29 -10.37
CA ALA A 666 -5.72 -21.88 -10.04
C ALA A 666 -4.41 -21.33 -9.44
N ASP A 667 -3.99 -20.13 -9.90
CA ASP A 667 -2.75 -19.50 -9.41
C ASP A 667 -2.95 -18.88 -8.02
N TRP A 668 -4.20 -18.50 -7.72
CA TRP A 668 -4.62 -17.91 -6.46
C TRP A 668 -6.02 -18.40 -6.08
N VAL A 669 -6.25 -18.55 -4.78
CA VAL A 669 -7.56 -18.83 -4.19
C VAL A 669 -7.87 -17.74 -3.16
N LEU A 670 -8.81 -16.86 -3.49
CA LEU A 670 -9.19 -15.73 -2.65
C LEU A 670 -10.50 -16.03 -1.92
N CYS A 671 -10.52 -15.82 -0.61
CA CYS A 671 -11.68 -16.09 0.22
C CYS A 671 -12.23 -14.79 0.81
N ASN A 672 -13.55 -14.58 0.71
CA ASN A 672 -14.26 -13.47 1.35
C ASN A 672 -14.44 -13.67 2.87
N VAL A 673 -13.33 -13.93 3.56
CA VAL A 673 -13.22 -13.97 5.03
C VAL A 673 -12.01 -13.13 5.42
N PHE A 674 -11.92 -12.73 6.69
CA PHE A 674 -10.66 -12.29 7.29
C PHE A 674 -10.04 -13.41 8.12
N TYR A 675 -8.72 -13.41 8.25
CA TYR A 675 -7.95 -14.55 8.75
C TYR A 675 -8.43 -15.07 10.12
N GLU A 676 -8.69 -14.17 11.06
CA GLU A 676 -9.09 -14.47 12.43
C GLU A 676 -10.45 -15.17 12.51
N MET A 677 -11.31 -15.00 11.51
CA MET A 677 -12.67 -15.56 11.44
C MET A 677 -12.67 -17.08 11.27
N GLU A 678 -11.74 -17.60 10.47
CA GLU A 678 -11.70 -19.01 10.04
C GLU A 678 -10.26 -19.56 9.98
N LYS A 679 -9.38 -19.09 10.88
CA LYS A 679 -7.92 -19.37 10.85
C LYS A 679 -7.57 -20.84 10.70
N GLU A 680 -8.26 -21.75 11.39
CA GLU A 680 -7.88 -23.18 11.41
C GLU A 680 -8.11 -23.84 10.04
N VAL A 681 -9.27 -23.62 9.42
CA VAL A 681 -9.55 -24.12 8.07
C VAL A 681 -8.71 -23.41 7.01
N VAL A 682 -8.46 -22.10 7.16
CA VAL A 682 -7.57 -21.35 6.27
C VAL A 682 -6.14 -21.93 6.28
N HIS A 683 -5.59 -22.26 7.46
CA HIS A 683 -4.29 -22.91 7.56
C HIS A 683 -4.27 -24.29 6.89
N TRP A 684 -5.37 -25.04 6.98
CA TRP A 684 -5.47 -26.32 6.30
C TRP A 684 -5.53 -26.13 4.78
N MET A 685 -6.37 -25.23 4.28
CA MET A 685 -6.49 -24.91 2.85
C MET A 685 -5.17 -24.40 2.26
N ALA A 686 -4.40 -23.60 3.03
CA ALA A 686 -3.10 -23.07 2.61
C ALA A 686 -2.02 -24.15 2.40
N LYS A 687 -2.23 -25.38 2.87
CA LYS A 687 -1.36 -26.54 2.57
C LYS A 687 -1.61 -27.11 1.18
N LEU A 688 -2.78 -26.84 0.59
CA LEU A 688 -3.19 -27.34 -0.71
C LEU A 688 -3.01 -26.30 -1.80
N TRP A 689 -3.37 -25.04 -1.51
CA TRP A 689 -3.43 -23.98 -2.51
C TRP A 689 -2.83 -22.68 -2.00
N ARG A 690 -2.56 -21.74 -2.92
CA ARG A 690 -2.17 -20.37 -2.59
C ARG A 690 -3.38 -19.55 -2.12
N VAL A 691 -3.87 -19.89 -0.93
CA VAL A 691 -5.08 -19.31 -0.34
C VAL A 691 -4.77 -18.00 0.37
N ARG A 692 -5.60 -16.98 0.16
CA ARG A 692 -5.56 -15.71 0.89
C ARG A 692 -6.95 -15.28 1.31
N THR A 693 -7.04 -14.78 2.54
CA THR A 693 -8.24 -14.18 3.11
C THR A 693 -8.22 -12.69 2.79
N ILE A 694 -9.15 -12.22 1.96
CA ILE A 694 -9.19 -10.83 1.46
C ILE A 694 -10.42 -10.06 1.94
N GLY A 695 -11.29 -10.72 2.69
CA GLY A 695 -12.51 -10.16 3.20
C GLY A 695 -12.30 -9.34 4.48
N PRO A 696 -13.35 -8.72 5.01
CA PRO A 696 -14.71 -8.75 4.46
C PRO A 696 -14.87 -7.81 3.26
N THR A 697 -15.49 -8.28 2.18
CA THR A 697 -15.83 -7.46 1.00
C THR A 697 -17.13 -6.68 1.20
N VAL A 698 -17.21 -5.96 2.32
CA VAL A 698 -18.26 -4.98 2.62
C VAL A 698 -17.76 -3.60 2.15
N PRO A 699 -18.66 -2.69 1.72
CA PRO A 699 -18.26 -1.38 1.22
C PRO A 699 -17.36 -0.62 2.19
N SER A 700 -16.36 0.07 1.63
CA SER A 700 -15.29 0.74 2.36
C SER A 700 -15.82 1.73 3.41
N TYR A 701 -16.92 2.41 3.13
CA TYR A 701 -17.57 3.37 4.04
C TYR A 701 -17.83 2.80 5.44
N TYR A 702 -18.19 1.52 5.54
CA TYR A 702 -18.52 0.88 6.82
C TYR A 702 -17.30 0.34 7.59
N LEU A 703 -16.16 0.24 6.92
CA LEU A 703 -14.95 -0.37 7.45
C LEU A 703 -13.79 0.64 7.49
N ASP A 704 -12.93 0.63 6.47
CA ASP A 704 -11.67 1.39 6.40
C ASP A 704 -11.83 2.83 5.91
N LYS A 705 -12.99 3.21 5.38
CA LYS A 705 -13.32 4.56 4.87
C LYS A 705 -12.34 5.11 3.84
N ARG A 706 -11.61 4.23 3.14
CA ARG A 706 -10.64 4.61 2.10
C ARG A 706 -11.31 5.04 0.79
N LEU A 707 -12.57 4.68 0.58
CA LEU A 707 -13.42 5.13 -0.53
C LEU A 707 -14.65 5.84 0.03
N GLU A 708 -14.61 7.17 0.08
CA GLU A 708 -15.62 8.01 0.74
C GLU A 708 -17.04 7.84 0.15
N ASP A 709 -17.13 7.54 -1.15
CA ASP A 709 -18.38 7.38 -1.89
C ASP A 709 -18.87 5.92 -1.98
N ASP A 710 -18.12 4.95 -1.46
CA ASP A 710 -18.47 3.52 -1.51
C ASP A 710 -19.39 3.13 -0.34
N ARG A 711 -20.64 3.59 -0.42
CA ARG A 711 -21.67 3.43 0.62
C ARG A 711 -22.60 2.24 0.40
N ASP A 712 -22.57 1.65 -0.79
CA ASP A 712 -23.41 0.51 -1.16
C ASP A 712 -22.69 -0.42 -2.15
N TYR A 713 -23.35 -1.52 -2.52
CA TYR A 713 -22.85 -2.42 -3.56
C TYR A 713 -23.01 -1.88 -4.98
N SER A 714 -23.68 -0.74 -5.17
CA SER A 714 -23.97 -0.03 -6.43
C SER A 714 -24.79 -0.82 -7.46
N LEU A 715 -24.95 -2.13 -7.25
CA LEU A 715 -25.83 -3.04 -7.96
C LEU A 715 -27.02 -3.41 -7.10
N GLN A 716 -28.20 -2.96 -7.52
CA GLN A 716 -29.47 -3.29 -6.89
C GLN A 716 -30.39 -3.88 -7.95
N LEU A 717 -30.44 -5.22 -8.03
CA LEU A 717 -31.38 -5.92 -8.91
C LEU A 717 -32.85 -5.65 -8.52
N PHE A 718 -33.07 -5.21 -7.27
CA PHE A 718 -34.37 -4.85 -6.71
C PHE A 718 -34.30 -3.42 -6.17
N LYS A 719 -35.29 -2.58 -6.49
CA LYS A 719 -35.32 -1.16 -6.08
C LYS A 719 -35.67 -1.04 -4.58
N PRO A 720 -34.77 -0.53 -3.71
CA PRO A 720 -35.05 -0.35 -2.29
C PRO A 720 -35.92 0.87 -2.03
N ASN A 721 -36.74 0.79 -0.98
CA ASN A 721 -37.50 1.94 -0.49
C ASN A 721 -36.72 2.68 0.62
N MET A 722 -35.62 3.34 0.24
CA MET A 722 -34.62 3.86 1.19
C MET A 722 -35.17 4.93 2.14
N ALA A 723 -35.86 5.94 1.60
CA ALA A 723 -36.41 7.04 2.39
C ALA A 723 -37.40 6.52 3.45
N LEU A 724 -38.30 5.62 3.06
CA LEU A 724 -39.28 5.03 3.96
C LEU A 724 -38.63 4.26 5.11
N CYS A 725 -37.59 3.46 4.83
CA CYS A 725 -36.89 2.70 5.86
C CYS A 725 -36.17 3.62 6.84
N GLN A 726 -35.43 4.62 6.33
CA GLN A 726 -34.67 5.57 7.14
C GLN A 726 -35.57 6.42 8.04
N ASP A 727 -36.62 7.00 7.48
CA ASP A 727 -37.57 7.84 8.23
C ASP A 727 -38.24 7.03 9.35
N TRP A 728 -38.61 5.78 9.05
CA TRP A 728 -39.25 4.92 10.04
C TRP A 728 -38.31 4.45 11.15
N LEU A 729 -37.04 4.17 10.82
CA LEU A 729 -36.02 3.77 11.80
C LEU A 729 -35.60 4.95 12.70
N SER A 730 -35.48 6.16 12.14
CA SER A 730 -35.02 7.36 12.85
C SER A 730 -35.89 7.75 14.06
N ILE A 731 -37.15 7.32 14.09
CA ILE A 731 -38.07 7.58 15.22
C ILE A 731 -38.12 6.44 16.24
N LYS A 732 -37.28 5.40 16.11
CA LYS A 732 -37.26 4.23 17.00
C LYS A 732 -36.08 4.29 17.97
N PRO A 733 -36.23 3.87 19.24
CA PRO A 733 -35.13 3.81 20.19
C PRO A 733 -33.95 2.95 19.69
N ALA A 734 -32.74 3.29 20.13
CA ALA A 734 -31.53 2.51 19.85
C ALA A 734 -31.70 1.04 20.25
N GLY A 735 -31.26 0.11 19.39
CA GLY A 735 -31.31 -1.32 19.63
C GLY A 735 -32.71 -1.93 19.84
N SER A 736 -33.78 -1.27 19.38
CA SER A 736 -35.17 -1.70 19.63
C SER A 736 -35.88 -2.38 18.44
N VAL A 737 -35.25 -2.37 17.27
CA VAL A 737 -35.84 -2.86 16.01
C VAL A 737 -35.26 -4.22 15.62
N ILE A 738 -36.14 -5.15 15.27
CA ILE A 738 -35.81 -6.42 14.64
C ILE A 738 -35.79 -6.21 13.12
N TYR A 739 -34.64 -6.37 12.48
CA TYR A 739 -34.58 -6.46 11.03
C TYR A 739 -34.80 -7.92 10.60
N VAL A 740 -35.63 -8.17 9.59
CA VAL A 740 -35.97 -9.52 9.11
C VAL A 740 -35.76 -9.59 7.60
N SER A 741 -34.89 -10.50 7.14
CA SER A 741 -34.64 -10.74 5.71
C SER A 741 -34.15 -12.17 5.44
N PHE A 742 -34.83 -12.85 4.51
CA PHE A 742 -34.49 -14.20 4.06
C PHE A 742 -33.78 -14.22 2.70
N GLY A 743 -33.25 -13.08 2.25
CA GLY A 743 -32.46 -12.97 1.03
C GLY A 743 -33.29 -13.00 -0.27
N SER A 744 -32.60 -13.11 -1.40
CA SER A 744 -33.19 -12.98 -2.74
C SER A 744 -33.77 -14.29 -3.30
N MET A 745 -33.39 -15.45 -2.75
CA MET A 745 -33.71 -16.77 -3.32
C MET A 745 -34.56 -17.68 -2.42
N ALA A 746 -34.73 -17.36 -1.13
CA ALA A 746 -35.51 -18.22 -0.24
C ALA A 746 -37.01 -18.14 -0.59
N ASP A 747 -37.65 -19.30 -0.67
CA ASP A 747 -39.07 -19.49 -0.91
C ASP A 747 -39.70 -20.15 0.33
N LEU A 748 -40.34 -19.35 1.19
CA LEU A 748 -40.95 -19.82 2.42
C LEU A 748 -42.40 -20.27 2.17
N SER A 749 -42.85 -21.27 2.92
CA SER A 749 -44.26 -21.70 2.90
C SER A 749 -45.19 -20.65 3.51
N GLU A 750 -46.48 -20.70 3.15
CA GLU A 750 -47.51 -19.86 3.78
C GLU A 750 -47.55 -20.05 5.30
N GLU A 751 -47.44 -21.30 5.76
CA GLU A 751 -47.39 -21.63 7.19
C GLU A 751 -46.19 -20.95 7.87
N GLN A 752 -45.01 -20.95 7.24
CA GLN A 752 -43.84 -20.30 7.81
C GLN A 752 -43.99 -18.77 7.89
N TYR A 753 -44.66 -18.15 6.91
CA TYR A 753 -45.01 -16.73 6.96
C TYR A 753 -46.01 -16.42 8.09
N GLU A 754 -46.99 -17.29 8.32
CA GLU A 754 -47.96 -17.14 9.42
C GLU A 754 -47.29 -17.24 10.80
N GLU A 755 -46.39 -18.21 10.98
CA GLU A 755 -45.63 -18.38 12.22
C GLU A 755 -44.66 -17.21 12.47
N LEU A 756 -43.99 -16.70 11.43
CA LEU A 756 -43.13 -15.52 11.54
C LEU A 756 -43.92 -14.27 11.89
N ALA A 757 -45.04 -14.02 11.20
CA ALA A 757 -45.93 -12.89 11.46
C ALA A 757 -46.45 -12.90 12.91
N SER A 758 -46.91 -14.07 13.37
CA SER A 758 -47.40 -14.26 14.74
C SER A 758 -46.28 -14.13 15.77
N GLY A 759 -45.11 -14.70 15.48
CA GLY A 759 -43.92 -14.65 16.33
C GLY A 759 -43.43 -13.23 16.52
N LEU A 760 -43.25 -12.49 15.42
CA LEU A 760 -42.82 -11.08 15.44
C LEU A 760 -43.78 -10.21 16.26
N LYS A 761 -45.09 -10.34 16.06
CA LYS A 761 -46.09 -9.67 16.92
C LYS A 761 -45.95 -10.06 18.38
N GLY A 762 -45.77 -11.35 18.68
CA GLY A 762 -45.61 -11.87 20.03
C GLY A 762 -44.34 -11.39 20.76
N THR A 763 -43.34 -10.86 20.03
CA THR A 763 -42.12 -10.29 20.63
C THR A 763 -42.37 -8.97 21.35
N ASN A 764 -43.38 -8.20 20.95
CA ASN A 764 -43.62 -6.80 21.35
C ASN A 764 -42.48 -5.82 21.00
N HIS A 765 -41.54 -6.18 20.12
CA HIS A 765 -40.55 -5.25 19.58
C HIS A 765 -41.01 -4.66 18.24
N ASN A 766 -40.40 -3.55 17.84
CA ASN A 766 -40.58 -3.02 16.51
C ASN A 766 -39.88 -3.91 15.48
N PHE A 767 -40.41 -4.06 14.27
CA PHE A 767 -39.75 -4.85 13.24
C PHE A 767 -39.78 -4.20 11.86
N LEU A 768 -38.70 -4.37 11.09
CA LEU A 768 -38.63 -4.05 9.67
C LEU A 768 -38.42 -5.36 8.91
N TRP A 769 -39.41 -5.77 8.13
CA TRP A 769 -39.41 -7.05 7.41
C TRP A 769 -39.40 -6.85 5.89
N VAL A 770 -38.37 -7.38 5.24
CA VAL A 770 -38.30 -7.46 3.78
C VAL A 770 -39.08 -8.67 3.28
N VAL A 771 -40.17 -8.41 2.54
CA VAL A 771 -41.02 -9.42 1.90
C VAL A 771 -41.22 -9.04 0.45
N ARG A 772 -40.58 -9.78 -0.47
CA ARG A 772 -40.65 -9.54 -1.93
C ARG A 772 -42.10 -9.51 -2.39
N GLU A 773 -42.39 -8.70 -3.41
CA GLU A 773 -43.76 -8.55 -3.93
C GLU A 773 -44.41 -9.87 -4.32
N SER A 774 -43.63 -10.83 -4.87
CA SER A 774 -44.10 -12.17 -5.20
C SER A 774 -44.53 -13.00 -3.99
N GLU A 775 -43.99 -12.71 -2.80
CA GLU A 775 -44.24 -13.45 -1.57
C GLU A 775 -45.28 -12.79 -0.67
N GLN A 776 -45.58 -11.50 -0.87
CA GLN A 776 -46.57 -10.78 -0.06
C GLN A 776 -47.96 -11.46 0.01
N PRO A 777 -48.47 -12.13 -1.04
CA PRO A 777 -49.72 -12.87 -0.96
C PRO A 777 -49.74 -13.99 0.09
N LYS A 778 -48.58 -14.50 0.52
CA LYS A 778 -48.44 -15.54 1.54
C LYS A 778 -48.52 -14.99 2.97
N LEU A 779 -48.50 -13.67 3.15
CA LEU A 779 -48.68 -13.05 4.46
C LEU A 779 -50.13 -13.24 4.96
N PRO A 780 -50.35 -13.34 6.29
CA PRO A 780 -51.70 -13.38 6.83
C PRO A 780 -52.52 -12.16 6.40
N LYS A 781 -53.80 -12.38 6.07
CA LYS A 781 -54.70 -11.31 5.62
C LYS A 781 -54.79 -10.21 6.69
N GLY A 782 -54.62 -8.95 6.27
CA GLY A 782 -54.65 -7.79 7.15
C GLY A 782 -53.36 -7.56 7.97
N PHE A 783 -52.34 -8.42 7.85
CA PHE A 783 -51.12 -8.31 8.66
C PHE A 783 -50.41 -6.96 8.54
N ILE A 784 -50.28 -6.44 7.31
CA ILE A 784 -49.58 -5.17 7.05
C ILE A 784 -50.29 -4.00 7.75
N ASP A 785 -51.63 -3.96 7.65
CA ASP A 785 -52.45 -2.91 8.29
C ASP A 785 -52.42 -3.03 9.82
N GLU A 786 -52.51 -4.25 10.35
CA GLU A 786 -52.46 -4.52 11.80
C GLU A 786 -51.08 -4.23 12.40
N ALA A 787 -50.00 -4.41 11.64
CA ALA A 787 -48.64 -4.10 12.06
C ALA A 787 -48.35 -2.59 12.03
N CYS A 788 -49.23 -1.77 11.45
CA CYS A 788 -48.99 -0.34 11.27
C CYS A 788 -48.59 0.36 12.58
N GLY A 789 -47.42 1.01 12.58
CA GLY A 789 -46.84 1.70 13.73
C GLY A 789 -45.74 0.90 14.45
N SER A 790 -45.93 -0.41 14.65
CA SER A 790 -44.94 -1.29 15.29
C SER A 790 -44.10 -2.10 14.30
N GLY A 791 -44.60 -2.31 13.09
CA GLY A 791 -43.92 -3.01 12.01
C GLY A 791 -43.88 -2.19 10.72
N LEU A 792 -42.82 -2.39 9.94
CA LEU A 792 -42.67 -1.90 8.57
C LEU A 792 -42.38 -3.08 7.65
N VAL A 793 -43.27 -3.35 6.69
CA VAL A 793 -43.09 -4.38 5.65
C VAL A 793 -42.76 -3.70 4.33
N VAL A 794 -41.65 -4.06 3.71
CA VAL A 794 -41.19 -3.49 2.43
C VAL A 794 -40.80 -4.58 1.46
N SER A 795 -40.91 -4.31 0.16
CA SER A 795 -40.48 -5.26 -0.89
C SER A 795 -38.96 -5.40 -0.96
N TRP A 796 -38.23 -4.33 -0.67
CA TRP A 796 -36.77 -4.32 -0.62
C TRP A 796 -36.23 -3.19 0.25
N ALA A 797 -35.08 -3.41 0.91
CA ALA A 797 -34.42 -2.43 1.77
C ALA A 797 -32.91 -2.35 1.48
N SER A 798 -32.30 -1.20 1.75
CA SER A 798 -30.83 -1.08 1.78
C SER A 798 -30.30 -1.78 3.03
N GLN A 799 -30.00 -3.07 2.91
CA GLN A 799 -29.66 -3.93 4.07
C GLN A 799 -28.51 -3.36 4.91
N LEU A 800 -27.44 -2.89 4.27
CA LEU A 800 -26.29 -2.29 4.95
C LEU A 800 -26.67 -1.05 5.76
N GLU A 801 -27.53 -0.19 5.22
CA GLU A 801 -28.03 0.98 5.93
C GLU A 801 -28.90 0.60 7.12
N VAL A 802 -29.81 -0.36 6.96
CA VAL A 802 -30.67 -0.84 8.05
C VAL A 802 -29.83 -1.47 9.15
N LEU A 803 -28.86 -2.32 8.80
CA LEU A 803 -27.95 -2.94 9.77
C LEU A 803 -27.02 -1.93 10.44
N ALA A 804 -26.65 -0.84 9.77
CA ALA A 804 -25.81 0.21 10.34
C ALA A 804 -26.59 1.21 11.22
N HIS A 805 -27.92 1.22 11.14
CA HIS A 805 -28.77 2.15 11.89
C HIS A 805 -28.79 1.81 13.38
N GLU A 806 -28.69 2.83 14.24
CA GLU A 806 -28.59 2.67 15.69
C GLU A 806 -29.79 1.96 16.34
N SER A 807 -30.98 2.11 15.75
CA SER A 807 -32.22 1.47 16.21
C SER A 807 -32.25 -0.04 15.98
N THR A 808 -31.41 -0.59 15.11
CA THR A 808 -31.39 -2.04 14.82
C THR A 808 -30.75 -2.80 15.98
N GLY A 809 -31.53 -3.65 16.65
CA GLY A 809 -31.09 -4.44 17.80
C GLY A 809 -30.80 -5.91 17.48
N CYS A 810 -31.48 -6.48 16.47
CA CYS A 810 -31.35 -7.89 16.11
C CYS A 810 -31.68 -8.09 14.62
N PHE A 811 -30.97 -9.02 13.98
CA PHE A 811 -31.22 -9.45 12.60
C PHE A 811 -31.70 -10.90 12.55
N VAL A 812 -32.98 -11.10 12.22
CA VAL A 812 -33.52 -12.41 11.87
C VAL A 812 -33.18 -12.72 10.41
N SER A 813 -32.34 -13.73 10.20
CA SER A 813 -31.70 -13.97 8.91
C SER A 813 -31.69 -15.45 8.55
N HIS A 814 -31.80 -15.72 7.26
CA HIS A 814 -31.50 -17.04 6.68
C HIS A 814 -30.03 -17.45 6.79
N CYS A 815 -29.13 -16.59 7.27
CA CYS A 815 -27.68 -16.85 7.36
C CYS A 815 -27.01 -17.21 6.03
N GLY A 816 -27.46 -16.59 4.94
CA GLY A 816 -26.63 -16.47 3.74
C GLY A 816 -25.30 -15.78 4.11
N PHE A 817 -24.19 -16.28 3.59
CA PHE A 817 -22.86 -15.94 4.09
C PHE A 817 -22.57 -14.43 4.06
N ASN A 818 -22.93 -13.73 2.98
CA ASN A 818 -22.78 -12.27 2.91
C ASN A 818 -23.61 -11.53 3.96
N SER A 819 -24.89 -11.90 4.14
CA SER A 819 -25.76 -11.27 5.16
C SER A 819 -25.22 -11.48 6.58
N ALA A 820 -24.66 -12.66 6.86
CA ALA A 820 -24.01 -12.94 8.14
C ALA A 820 -22.75 -12.09 8.32
N LEU A 821 -21.94 -11.92 7.27
CA LEU A 821 -20.74 -11.11 7.27
C LEU A 821 -21.07 -9.62 7.49
N GLU A 822 -22.09 -9.09 6.81
CA GLU A 822 -22.56 -7.71 6.97
C GLU A 822 -23.00 -7.42 8.40
N ALA A 823 -23.84 -8.29 8.98
CA ALA A 823 -24.32 -8.13 10.35
C ALA A 823 -23.16 -8.19 11.36
N LEU A 824 -22.23 -9.13 11.19
CA LEU A 824 -21.04 -9.25 12.02
C LEU A 824 -20.14 -8.01 11.91
N CYS A 825 -19.89 -7.50 10.70
CA CYS A 825 -19.09 -6.30 10.46
C CYS A 825 -19.74 -5.02 11.00
N LEU A 826 -21.07 -4.96 11.02
CA LEU A 826 -21.82 -3.81 11.54
C LEU A 826 -22.13 -3.93 13.04
N GLY A 827 -21.88 -5.09 13.64
CA GLY A 827 -22.03 -5.34 15.08
C GLY A 827 -23.48 -5.64 15.49
N VAL A 828 -24.24 -6.31 14.62
CA VAL A 828 -25.65 -6.62 14.82
C VAL A 828 -25.81 -8.10 15.22
N PRO A 829 -26.38 -8.39 16.40
CA PRO A 829 -26.75 -9.74 16.82
C PRO A 829 -27.71 -10.44 15.84
N MET A 830 -27.61 -11.76 15.71
CA MET A 830 -28.45 -12.52 14.78
C MET A 830 -29.36 -13.55 15.45
N VAL A 831 -30.56 -13.72 14.87
CA VAL A 831 -31.35 -14.94 14.98
C VAL A 831 -31.21 -15.69 13.66
N ALA A 832 -30.48 -16.79 13.70
CA ALA A 832 -30.17 -17.63 12.55
C ALA A 832 -31.31 -18.60 12.26
N MET A 833 -31.95 -18.44 11.11
CA MET A 833 -33.08 -19.25 10.65
C MET A 833 -32.78 -19.81 9.24
N PRO A 834 -31.82 -20.73 9.12
CA PRO A 834 -31.33 -21.24 7.84
C PRO A 834 -32.42 -21.98 7.04
N GLN A 835 -32.37 -21.88 5.71
CA GLN A 835 -33.38 -22.43 4.80
C GLN A 835 -32.83 -23.55 3.91
N TRP A 836 -31.66 -23.34 3.29
CA TRP A 836 -31.05 -24.31 2.37
C TRP A 836 -29.54 -24.04 2.19
N THR A 837 -28.88 -24.81 1.33
CA THR A 837 -27.46 -24.73 0.98
C THR A 837 -26.53 -24.79 2.21
N ASP A 838 -25.55 -23.90 2.24
CA ASP A 838 -24.53 -23.66 3.26
C ASP A 838 -25.07 -23.01 4.54
N GLN A 839 -26.33 -22.56 4.55
CA GLN A 839 -26.87 -21.74 5.64
C GLN A 839 -26.91 -22.48 6.98
N MET A 840 -27.13 -23.79 6.99
CA MET A 840 -27.10 -24.59 8.23
C MET A 840 -25.74 -24.52 8.91
N THR A 841 -24.67 -24.60 8.11
CA THR A 841 -23.29 -24.51 8.60
C THR A 841 -22.96 -23.08 9.00
N ASN A 842 -23.40 -22.08 8.24
CA ASN A 842 -23.24 -20.69 8.66
C ASN A 842 -23.95 -20.41 10.00
N ALA A 843 -25.16 -20.95 10.21
CA ALA A 843 -25.90 -20.85 11.47
C ALA A 843 -25.16 -21.52 12.65
N LYS A 844 -24.51 -22.66 12.40
CA LYS A 844 -23.61 -23.31 13.38
C LYS A 844 -22.45 -22.40 13.76
N LEU A 845 -21.81 -21.76 12.78
CA LEU A 845 -20.70 -20.84 13.04
C LEU A 845 -21.17 -19.59 13.82
N VAL A 846 -22.32 -19.03 13.45
CA VAL A 846 -22.96 -17.89 14.14
C VAL A 846 -23.20 -18.18 15.62
N GLU A 847 -23.79 -19.33 15.94
CA GLU A 847 -24.15 -19.68 17.32
C GLU A 847 -22.95 -20.18 18.14
N ASP A 848 -22.16 -21.11 17.61
CA ASP A 848 -21.23 -21.91 18.43
C ASP A 848 -19.76 -21.51 18.27
N VAL A 849 -19.38 -20.82 17.19
CA VAL A 849 -17.97 -20.45 16.93
C VAL A 849 -17.75 -18.96 17.14
N TRP A 850 -18.54 -18.14 16.47
CA TRP A 850 -18.46 -16.69 16.56
C TRP A 850 -19.22 -16.17 17.78
N GLY A 851 -20.26 -16.89 18.23
CA GLY A 851 -21.06 -16.52 19.39
C GLY A 851 -21.84 -15.21 19.18
N VAL A 852 -22.25 -14.94 17.94
CA VAL A 852 -22.87 -13.67 17.49
C VAL A 852 -24.38 -13.80 17.25
N GLY A 853 -24.97 -14.95 17.60
CA GLY A 853 -26.40 -15.15 17.44
C GLY A 853 -26.93 -16.44 18.05
N ILE A 854 -28.22 -16.68 17.85
CA ILE A 854 -28.94 -17.89 18.28
C ILE A 854 -29.58 -18.54 17.08
N ARG A 855 -29.51 -19.86 16.98
CA ARG A 855 -30.16 -20.62 15.91
C ARG A 855 -31.59 -21.00 16.31
N ALA A 856 -32.53 -20.66 15.44
CA ALA A 856 -33.92 -21.05 15.57
C ALA A 856 -34.09 -22.54 15.24
N ARG A 857 -34.89 -23.23 16.05
CA ARG A 857 -35.17 -24.67 15.89
C ARG A 857 -36.45 -24.89 15.11
N VAL A 858 -36.43 -25.86 14.22
CA VAL A 858 -37.62 -26.35 13.54
C VAL A 858 -38.29 -27.46 14.36
N ASP A 859 -39.59 -27.64 14.15
CA ASP A 859 -40.33 -28.78 14.66
C ASP A 859 -40.22 -30.02 13.75
N LYS A 860 -41.11 -30.99 13.92
CA LYS A 860 -41.09 -32.24 13.14
C LYS A 860 -41.53 -32.04 11.69
N GLU A 861 -42.26 -30.96 11.43
CA GLU A 861 -42.77 -30.52 10.14
C GLU A 861 -41.78 -29.58 9.43
N GLU A 862 -40.58 -29.40 10.00
CA GLU A 862 -39.52 -28.50 9.53
C GLU A 862 -39.91 -27.01 9.55
N VAL A 863 -40.86 -26.62 10.41
CA VAL A 863 -41.34 -25.24 10.56
C VAL A 863 -40.77 -24.63 11.85
N VAL A 864 -40.27 -23.39 11.76
CA VAL A 864 -39.94 -22.59 12.95
C VAL A 864 -41.22 -21.98 13.51
N ARG A 865 -41.66 -22.48 14.66
CA ARG A 865 -42.90 -22.05 15.33
C ARG A 865 -42.76 -20.66 15.95
N ARG A 866 -43.86 -19.93 16.06
CA ARG A 866 -43.94 -18.57 16.63
C ARG A 866 -43.35 -18.49 18.03
N GLU A 867 -43.51 -19.52 18.86
CA GLU A 867 -42.94 -19.56 20.21
C GLU A 867 -41.41 -19.59 20.16
N GLU A 868 -40.84 -20.27 19.17
CA GLU A 868 -39.39 -20.33 18.96
C GLU A 868 -38.85 -19.00 18.43
N VAL A 869 -39.57 -18.33 17.52
CA VAL A 869 -39.24 -16.96 17.07
C VAL A 869 -39.20 -16.02 18.27
N VAL A 870 -40.25 -16.03 19.11
CA VAL A 870 -40.32 -15.20 20.31
C VAL A 870 -39.18 -15.52 21.27
N ARG A 871 -38.91 -16.81 21.53
CA ARG A 871 -37.82 -17.24 22.42
C ARG A 871 -36.47 -16.73 21.94
N CYS A 872 -36.14 -16.94 20.66
CA CYS A 872 -34.85 -16.55 20.10
C CYS A 872 -34.66 -15.04 20.13
N VAL A 873 -35.66 -14.30 19.65
CA VAL A 873 -35.58 -12.84 19.60
C VAL A 873 -35.46 -12.24 21.00
N ARG A 874 -36.30 -12.67 21.96
CA ARG A 874 -36.22 -12.16 23.33
C ARG A 874 -34.89 -12.51 23.99
N GLU A 875 -34.35 -13.71 23.77
CA GLU A 875 -33.05 -14.06 24.33
C GLU A 875 -31.92 -13.18 23.75
N VAL A 876 -31.95 -12.88 22.45
CA VAL A 876 -30.97 -11.99 21.79
C VAL A 876 -31.11 -10.53 22.25
N MET A 877 -32.35 -10.03 22.34
CA MET A 877 -32.63 -8.62 22.64
C MET A 877 -32.55 -8.31 24.14
N GLU A 878 -33.10 -9.18 24.99
CA GLU A 878 -33.38 -8.94 26.41
C GLU A 878 -32.68 -9.93 27.36
N GLY A 879 -32.28 -11.10 26.85
CA GLY A 879 -31.74 -12.20 27.64
C GLY A 879 -30.27 -12.04 28.03
N LYS A 880 -29.83 -12.89 28.98
CA LYS A 880 -28.43 -12.94 29.44
C LYS A 880 -27.49 -13.41 28.34
N LYS A 881 -27.90 -14.40 27.53
CA LYS A 881 -27.11 -14.83 26.38
C LYS A 881 -27.00 -13.69 25.35
N GLY A 882 -28.02 -12.84 25.25
CA GLY A 882 -27.98 -11.62 24.44
C GLY A 882 -26.89 -10.63 24.84
N GLU A 883 -26.57 -10.51 26.13
CA GLU A 883 -25.45 -9.68 26.62
C GLU A 883 -24.11 -10.21 26.10
N GLU A 884 -23.86 -11.53 26.24
CA GLU A 884 -22.67 -12.20 25.72
C GLU A 884 -22.55 -12.06 24.19
N ILE A 885 -23.67 -12.20 23.47
CA ILE A 885 -23.73 -12.02 22.02
C ILE A 885 -23.33 -10.59 21.62
N ARG A 886 -23.79 -9.56 22.35
CA ARG A 886 -23.46 -8.16 22.08
C ARG A 886 -21.97 -7.85 22.29
N GLU A 887 -21.34 -8.46 23.29
CA GLU A 887 -19.89 -8.38 23.49
C GLU A 887 -19.13 -9.03 22.32
N ASN A 888 -19.58 -10.22 21.89
CA ASN A 888 -18.96 -10.94 20.77
C ASN A 888 -19.08 -10.18 19.45
N VAL A 889 -20.27 -9.66 19.09
CA VAL A 889 -20.42 -8.87 17.84
C VAL A 889 -19.57 -7.62 17.87
N SER A 890 -19.40 -6.97 19.02
CA SER A 890 -18.52 -5.81 19.18
C SER A 890 -17.06 -6.17 18.94
N LYS A 891 -16.61 -7.30 19.50
CA LYS A 891 -15.26 -7.84 19.26
C LYS A 891 -15.04 -8.17 17.78
N TRP A 892 -15.97 -8.88 17.15
CA TRP A 892 -15.84 -9.28 15.75
C TRP A 892 -15.90 -8.10 14.78
N LYS A 893 -16.76 -7.11 15.04
CA LYS A 893 -16.77 -5.83 14.32
C LYS A 893 -15.42 -5.12 14.36
N LYS A 894 -14.76 -5.12 15.53
CA LYS A 894 -13.42 -4.54 15.68
C LYS A 894 -12.39 -5.32 14.85
N LEU A 895 -12.36 -6.65 14.95
CA LEU A 895 -11.43 -7.50 14.19
C LEU A 895 -11.62 -7.37 12.68
N ALA A 896 -12.86 -7.27 12.20
CA ALA A 896 -13.16 -7.06 10.79
C ALA A 896 -12.57 -5.74 10.26
N LYS A 897 -12.62 -4.67 11.05
CA LYS A 897 -11.99 -3.38 10.71
C LYS A 897 -10.47 -3.48 10.72
N GLU A 898 -9.89 -4.03 11.79
CA GLU A 898 -8.44 -4.21 11.91
C GLU A 898 -7.84 -5.07 10.79
N ALA A 899 -8.58 -6.10 10.33
CA ALA A 899 -8.14 -6.95 9.25
C ALA A 899 -8.01 -6.21 7.91
N ILE A 900 -8.91 -5.27 7.65
CA ILE A 900 -8.96 -4.56 6.38
C ILE A 900 -8.22 -3.21 6.40
N ASP A 901 -8.02 -2.61 7.57
CA ASP A 901 -7.22 -1.40 7.76
C ASP A 901 -5.77 -1.59 7.31
N GLU A 902 -5.04 -0.48 7.14
CA GLU A 902 -3.65 -0.50 6.66
C GLU A 902 -2.75 -1.37 7.54
N GLY A 903 -2.10 -2.36 6.92
CA GLY A 903 -1.27 -3.34 7.63
C GLY A 903 -2.03 -4.46 8.35
N GLY A 904 -3.36 -4.51 8.21
CA GLY A 904 -4.23 -5.60 8.63
C GLY A 904 -3.97 -6.91 7.88
N SER A 905 -4.56 -8.02 8.35
CA SER A 905 -4.35 -9.36 7.77
C SER A 905 -4.83 -9.44 6.32
N SER A 906 -6.02 -8.91 6.03
CA SER A 906 -6.56 -8.85 4.67
C SER A 906 -5.83 -7.82 3.81
N ASP A 907 -5.48 -6.65 4.35
CA ASP A 907 -4.72 -5.63 3.61
C ASP A 907 -3.36 -6.17 3.12
N LYS A 908 -2.62 -6.89 3.98
CA LYS A 908 -1.36 -7.57 3.61
C LYS A 908 -1.56 -8.62 2.53
N ASN A 909 -2.61 -9.43 2.65
CA ASN A 909 -2.94 -10.45 1.65
C ASN A 909 -3.27 -9.84 0.28
N ILE A 910 -4.00 -8.72 0.28
CA ILE A 910 -4.30 -7.95 -0.94
C ILE A 910 -3.03 -7.38 -1.53
N GLN A 911 -2.14 -6.79 -0.73
CA GLN A 911 -0.85 -6.28 -1.20
C GLN A 911 0.01 -7.38 -1.83
N GLU A 912 0.06 -8.58 -1.23
CA GLU A 912 0.77 -9.72 -1.82
C GLU A 912 0.19 -10.13 -3.17
N PHE A 913 -1.14 -10.17 -3.29
CA PHE A 913 -1.82 -10.45 -4.55
C PHE A 913 -1.50 -9.39 -5.61
N LEU A 914 -1.60 -8.10 -5.26
CA LEU A 914 -1.29 -6.98 -6.15
C LEU A 914 0.16 -7.03 -6.66
N ALA A 915 1.12 -7.28 -5.76
CA ALA A 915 2.53 -7.41 -6.13
C ALA A 915 2.78 -8.56 -7.11
N SER A 916 1.93 -9.59 -7.13
CA SER A 916 2.05 -10.69 -8.09
C SER A 916 1.52 -10.36 -9.48
N LEU A 917 0.62 -9.37 -9.60
CA LEU A 917 0.01 -8.95 -10.87
C LEU A 917 0.86 -7.91 -11.61
N MET A 918 1.70 -7.16 -10.88
CA MET A 918 2.47 -6.02 -11.41
C MET A 918 3.90 -6.42 -11.83
N LYS A 919 4.08 -7.65 -12.30
CA LYS A 919 5.38 -8.21 -12.72
C LYS A 919 5.68 -7.99 -14.18
#